data_AF-A0A2G2NRI0-F1
#
_entry.id   AF-A0A2G2NRI0-F1
#
_cell.length_a   1.000
_cell.length_b   1.000
_cell.length_c   1.000
_cell.angle_alpha   90.00
_cell.angle_beta   90.00
_cell.angle_gamma   90.00
#
_symmetry.space_group_name_H-M   'P 1'
#
loop_
_entity.id
_entity.type
_entity.pdbx_description
1 polymer ?
#
loop_
_entity_poly.entity_id
_entity_poly.type
_entity_poly.pdbx_seq_one_letter_code
_entity_poly.pdbx_strand_id
1 'polypeptide(L)'
;MRLYQGIRSLILTLFRKILFIWVRTDVSGNSVEALALDPDKPVCYVLQYSSLSSRLVLEQEVIRAGLPGASEALPVKNGPSHSFFFLYRRIGGFFRGRQAPAPTNEFQALVRYGLEHPDQDVQIVPVSLFWGRSPDKEKSLVKLLLSDTWSIAGRLQKLLIIMVHGRNTYVQFNQPLSLKQVIDEYRHSEERANRKLARILRTHFRRVRQAVLGPDLSHRRTLVAGLVRTQAVKEAIRETAARDDIPPEKVRAKAYKYADEIAASMSVVTIRFMEVLLSWLWNRIYNGIAINNIRVVKEVAQDNAVVYVPCHRSHIDYLLLSYVLYKNGLMPPHIAAGINLNMPIVGPILRRGGAFFMRRSFKDNPLYATVFNEYMHVMFSRGYSVEYFIEGGRSRTGRMLQPRPGMLAMTVRSFLRDHRKPIVFVPVYIGYEKVMEGRSYLGELRGKKKEKESVFGLAKTVRKLSNSFGRVSVNFGEAIHLSEVLDDVHGSWRDEAYDAEYRPKWLNSAVSELSFRVASNINASVAVNPIGMAATVLLGTERLAMDEGQLIRLMDQYAALLKAFPYAETVTLPEGSGKDWIAYCEGMGLVTRQPQKLGDIIALEGSNAILMTYYRNNIQHLFALPSLIASLFENKDSLGRDKIVFLASVAYPYLQSELFLKYQPDEARKVINQWIDVLIEHDLLKPLDDDRIGRPEEGTEAMLRLRVLSRFIIQTVERYHIALGILRKYGSGKISAAELEEQSALLAERMSILFGLNAPEFFDKSLFRNFIANMQNNGVITTDDNGLLCYGEGLDEVADDARLVLSVEKRQAIQQVTMLGA
;
A
#
# COMPACT_ATOMS: atom_id res chain seq x y z
N MET A 1 -22.37 -1.59 53.71
CA MET A 1 -22.17 -1.27 52.28
C MET A 1 -20.74 -1.59 51.78
N ARG A 2 -19.68 -1.22 52.52
CA ARG A 2 -18.27 -1.52 52.16
C ARG A 2 -17.92 -3.02 52.06
N LEU A 3 -18.43 -3.87 52.97
CA LEU A 3 -18.20 -5.32 52.96
C LEU A 3 -18.73 -6.00 51.68
N TYR A 4 -19.92 -5.58 51.24
CA TYR A 4 -20.59 -6.09 50.05
C TYR A 4 -19.86 -5.69 48.75
N GLN A 5 -19.29 -4.49 48.71
CA GLN A 5 -18.44 -4.03 47.60
C GLN A 5 -17.11 -4.82 47.54
N GLY A 6 -16.49 -5.12 48.69
CA GLY A 6 -15.28 -5.95 48.78
C GLY A 6 -15.50 -7.39 48.28
N ILE A 7 -16.57 -8.04 48.73
CA ILE A 7 -16.93 -9.41 48.28
C ILE A 7 -17.22 -9.44 46.77
N ARG A 8 -17.96 -8.45 46.26
CA ARG A 8 -18.26 -8.35 44.83
C ARG A 8 -16.99 -8.16 43.98
N SER A 9 -16.05 -7.33 44.42
CA SER A 9 -14.76 -7.12 43.77
C SER A 9 -13.93 -8.41 43.72
N LEU A 10 -13.89 -9.17 44.81
CA LEU A 10 -13.20 -10.46 44.89
C LEU A 10 -13.80 -11.48 43.91
N ILE A 11 -15.13 -11.60 43.87
CA ILE A 11 -15.85 -12.51 42.96
C ILE A 11 -15.58 -12.13 41.49
N LEU A 12 -15.62 -10.84 41.14
CA LEU A 12 -15.34 -10.38 39.79
C LEU A 12 -13.89 -10.64 39.38
N THR A 13 -12.94 -10.44 40.29
CA THR A 13 -11.52 -10.75 40.07
C THR A 13 -11.31 -12.24 39.82
N LEU A 14 -11.99 -13.10 40.59
CA LEU A 14 -11.95 -14.55 40.39
C LEU A 14 -12.53 -14.94 39.02
N PHE A 15 -13.72 -14.42 38.67
CA PHE A 15 -14.31 -14.68 37.36
C PHE A 15 -13.46 -14.17 36.20
N ARG A 16 -12.78 -13.02 36.38
CA ARG A 16 -11.82 -12.49 35.40
C ARG A 16 -10.66 -13.47 35.21
N LYS A 17 -10.03 -13.93 36.31
CA LYS A 17 -8.95 -14.93 36.25
C LYS A 17 -9.39 -16.21 35.54
N ILE A 18 -10.57 -16.74 35.86
CA ILE A 18 -11.13 -17.94 35.22
C ILE A 18 -11.37 -17.69 33.72
N LEU A 19 -11.96 -16.55 33.35
CA LEU A 19 -12.24 -16.20 31.97
C LEU A 19 -10.96 -16.18 31.11
N PHE A 20 -9.87 -15.62 31.64
CA PHE A 20 -8.59 -15.51 30.94
C PHE A 20 -7.78 -16.82 30.86
N ILE A 21 -8.25 -17.91 31.46
CA ILE A 21 -7.75 -19.27 31.15
C ILE A 21 -8.08 -19.63 29.69
N TRP A 22 -9.26 -19.24 29.22
CA TRP A 22 -9.77 -19.55 27.88
C TRP A 22 -9.71 -18.36 26.91
N VAL A 23 -9.62 -17.13 27.43
CA VAL A 23 -9.59 -15.91 26.63
C VAL A 23 -8.16 -15.43 26.39
N ARG A 24 -7.84 -15.20 25.11
CA ARG A 24 -6.67 -14.41 24.69
C ARG A 24 -7.18 -13.27 23.82
N THR A 25 -6.65 -12.10 24.11
CA THR A 25 -7.09 -10.83 23.54
C THR A 25 -6.05 -10.31 22.56
N ASP A 26 -6.53 -9.89 21.41
CA ASP A 26 -5.80 -9.08 20.43
C ASP A 26 -6.38 -7.67 20.52
N VAL A 27 -5.56 -6.71 20.96
CA VAL A 27 -6.03 -5.38 21.36
C VAL A 27 -5.45 -4.30 20.44
N SER A 28 -6.31 -3.39 19.99
CA SER A 28 -5.93 -2.24 19.18
C SER A 28 -6.38 -0.94 19.83
N GLY A 29 -5.50 0.06 19.79
CA GLY A 29 -5.81 1.44 20.16
C GLY A 29 -5.91 1.70 21.67
N ASN A 30 -5.33 0.82 22.51
CA ASN A 30 -5.42 0.91 23.97
C ASN A 30 -4.28 1.69 24.63
N SER A 31 -3.40 2.36 23.88
CA SER A 31 -2.34 3.19 24.48
C SER A 31 -2.84 4.60 24.78
N VAL A 32 -2.25 5.25 25.78
CA VAL A 32 -2.61 6.62 26.17
C VAL A 32 -2.38 7.60 25.01
N GLU A 33 -1.27 7.43 24.29
CA GLU A 33 -0.90 8.25 23.13
C GLU A 33 -1.85 8.01 21.94
N ALA A 34 -2.32 6.77 21.76
CA ALA A 34 -3.24 6.44 20.67
C ALA A 34 -4.64 7.04 20.88
N LEU A 35 -5.07 7.17 22.14
CA LEU A 35 -6.39 7.71 22.50
C LEU A 35 -6.38 9.22 22.76
N ALA A 36 -5.20 9.84 22.88
CA ALA A 36 -5.04 11.26 23.21
C ALA A 36 -5.95 11.69 24.39
N LEU A 37 -5.96 10.88 25.46
CA LEU A 37 -6.78 11.14 26.64
C LEU A 37 -6.25 12.37 27.38
N ASP A 38 -7.17 13.17 27.91
CA ASP A 38 -6.85 14.35 28.70
C ASP A 38 -6.79 13.93 30.17
N PRO A 39 -5.62 13.97 30.83
CA PRO A 39 -5.47 13.51 32.22
C PRO A 39 -6.37 14.25 33.21
N ASP A 40 -6.77 15.48 32.89
CA ASP A 40 -7.57 16.33 33.78
C ASP A 40 -9.08 16.08 33.65
N LYS A 41 -9.50 15.22 32.71
CA LYS A 41 -10.91 14.89 32.46
C LYS A 41 -11.24 13.45 32.83
N PRO A 42 -12.41 13.19 33.45
CA PRO A 42 -12.86 11.84 33.72
C PRO A 42 -13.09 11.07 32.40
N VAL A 43 -12.61 9.83 32.36
CA VAL A 43 -12.75 8.92 31.20
C VAL A 43 -13.80 7.85 31.49
N CYS A 44 -14.61 7.48 30.50
CA CYS A 44 -15.56 6.39 30.62
C CYS A 44 -15.61 5.50 29.38
N TYR A 45 -15.52 4.18 29.54
CA TYR A 45 -15.55 3.22 28.45
C TYR A 45 -16.97 2.70 28.16
N VAL A 46 -17.38 2.71 26.89
CA VAL A 46 -18.72 2.21 26.50
C VAL A 46 -18.64 0.96 25.63
N LEU A 47 -19.42 -0.06 26.00
CA LEU A 47 -19.68 -1.25 25.20
C LEU A 47 -21.09 -1.19 24.59
N GLN A 48 -21.28 -1.69 23.37
CA GLN A 48 -22.59 -1.62 22.71
C GLN A 48 -23.72 -2.37 23.45
N TYR A 49 -23.43 -3.55 24.00
CA TYR A 49 -24.44 -4.42 24.63
C TYR A 49 -23.99 -4.93 26.00
N SER A 50 -24.92 -4.94 26.95
CA SER A 50 -24.71 -5.49 28.30
C SER A 50 -24.21 -6.94 28.30
N SER A 51 -23.07 -7.17 28.94
CA SER A 51 -22.36 -8.44 28.92
C SER A 51 -21.32 -8.52 30.06
N LEU A 52 -21.50 -9.44 31.00
CA LEU A 52 -20.53 -9.65 32.08
C LEU A 52 -19.15 -10.04 31.54
N SER A 53 -19.08 -11.02 30.61
CA SER A 53 -17.80 -11.46 30.05
C SER A 53 -17.08 -10.35 29.28
N SER A 54 -17.83 -9.51 28.54
CA SER A 54 -17.24 -8.40 27.79
C SER A 54 -16.74 -7.29 28.71
N ARG A 55 -17.46 -7.02 29.81
CA ARG A 55 -16.99 -6.14 30.88
C ARG A 55 -15.69 -6.65 31.50
N LEU A 56 -15.63 -7.93 31.86
CA LEU A 56 -14.42 -8.50 32.49
C LEU A 56 -13.20 -8.43 31.56
N VAL A 57 -13.41 -8.64 30.25
CA VAL A 57 -12.35 -8.45 29.25
C VAL A 57 -11.92 -6.99 29.16
N LEU A 58 -12.87 -6.06 29.01
CA LEU A 58 -12.58 -4.62 28.98
C LEU A 58 -11.80 -4.19 30.22
N GLU A 59 -12.26 -4.56 31.40
CA GLU A 59 -11.63 -4.24 32.69
C GLU A 59 -10.19 -4.77 32.75
N GLN A 60 -9.95 -6.00 32.29
CA GLN A 60 -8.60 -6.56 32.23
C GLN A 60 -7.70 -5.82 31.24
N GLU A 61 -8.21 -5.41 30.07
CA GLU A 61 -7.41 -4.70 29.07
C GLU A 61 -7.11 -3.25 29.47
N VAL A 62 -8.04 -2.56 30.15
CA VAL A 62 -7.79 -1.23 30.74
C VAL A 62 -6.68 -1.35 31.80
N ILE A 63 -6.74 -2.37 32.67
CA ILE A 63 -5.69 -2.61 33.68
C ILE A 63 -4.34 -2.92 33.02
N ARG A 64 -4.31 -3.80 32.01
CA ARG A 64 -3.06 -4.16 31.31
C ARG A 64 -2.41 -2.98 30.60
N ALA A 65 -3.23 -2.08 30.06
CA ALA A 65 -2.78 -0.91 29.33
C ALA A 65 -2.42 0.29 30.23
N GLY A 66 -2.63 0.18 31.55
CA GLY A 66 -2.41 1.30 32.47
C GLY A 66 -3.34 2.48 32.23
N LEU A 67 -4.51 2.24 31.64
CA LEU A 67 -5.48 3.29 31.32
C LEU A 67 -6.28 3.72 32.58
N PRO A 68 -6.68 5.00 32.67
CA PRO A 68 -7.41 5.52 33.84
C PRO A 68 -8.78 4.83 34.01
N GLY A 69 -9.29 4.77 35.24
CA GLY A 69 -10.69 4.39 35.48
C GLY A 69 -11.02 2.90 35.62
N ALA A 70 -10.04 1.98 35.63
CA ALA A 70 -10.32 0.53 35.81
C ALA A 70 -11.14 0.20 37.08
N SER A 71 -10.90 0.96 38.15
CA SER A 71 -11.51 0.76 39.48
C SER A 71 -12.14 2.03 40.06
N GLU A 72 -11.97 3.19 39.39
CA GLU A 72 -12.46 4.47 39.87
C GLU A 72 -13.93 4.65 39.52
N ALA A 73 -14.71 5.09 40.52
CA ALA A 73 -16.09 5.49 40.31
C ALA A 73 -16.10 6.84 39.62
N LEU A 74 -16.96 6.99 38.62
CA LEU A 74 -17.19 8.31 38.02
C LEU A 74 -17.81 9.24 39.07
N PRO A 75 -17.55 10.56 39.00
CA PRO A 75 -18.09 11.56 39.92
C PRO A 75 -19.61 11.80 39.74
N VAL A 76 -20.37 10.78 39.33
CA VAL A 76 -21.81 10.86 39.05
C VAL A 76 -22.59 10.24 40.21
N LYS A 77 -23.44 11.03 40.88
CA LYS A 77 -24.35 10.54 41.93
C LYS A 77 -25.32 9.52 41.30
N ASN A 78 -25.32 8.27 41.79
CA ASN A 78 -26.03 7.11 41.20
C ASN A 78 -25.54 6.70 39.79
N GLY A 79 -24.35 7.14 39.37
CA GLY A 79 -23.72 6.70 38.12
C GLY A 79 -23.11 5.30 38.19
N PRO A 80 -22.47 4.84 37.11
CA PRO A 80 -21.85 3.53 37.09
C PRO A 80 -20.75 3.46 38.17
N SER A 81 -20.74 2.38 38.95
CA SER A 81 -19.80 2.21 40.07
C SER A 81 -18.33 2.10 39.64
N HIS A 82 -18.06 2.12 38.33
CA HIS A 82 -16.78 1.98 37.66
C HIS A 82 -16.82 2.83 36.39
N SER A 83 -15.66 3.15 35.80
CA SER A 83 -15.57 3.98 34.59
C SER A 83 -15.99 3.24 33.29
N PHE A 84 -17.06 2.46 33.32
CA PHE A 84 -17.65 1.88 32.10
C PHE A 84 -19.17 1.74 32.19
N PHE A 85 -19.83 1.82 31.05
CA PHE A 85 -21.27 1.53 30.90
C PHE A 85 -21.56 0.76 29.60
N PHE A 86 -22.81 0.34 29.46
CA PHE A 86 -23.30 -0.30 28.24
C PHE A 86 -24.33 0.59 27.56
N LEU A 87 -24.26 0.71 26.24
CA LEU A 87 -25.23 1.51 25.51
C LEU A 87 -26.63 0.89 25.58
N TYR A 88 -26.76 -0.39 25.24
CA TYR A 88 -28.05 -1.10 25.20
C TYR A 88 -28.10 -2.34 26.10
N ARG A 89 -29.27 -2.59 26.69
CA ARG A 89 -29.64 -3.89 27.28
C ARG A 89 -30.45 -4.68 26.25
N ARG A 90 -30.07 -5.93 26.00
CA ARG A 90 -30.90 -6.85 25.21
C ARG A 90 -32.11 -7.25 26.05
N ILE A 91 -33.32 -6.92 25.60
CA ILE A 91 -34.56 -7.33 26.27
C ILE A 91 -35.08 -8.58 25.57
N GLY A 92 -35.01 -9.71 26.28
CA GLY A 92 -35.48 -11.01 25.82
C GLY A 92 -35.38 -12.01 26.95
N GLY A 93 -36.50 -12.65 27.27
CA GLY A 93 -36.61 -13.66 28.34
C GLY A 93 -36.83 -15.06 27.75
N PHE A 94 -36.77 -16.08 28.61
CA PHE A 94 -36.97 -17.50 28.25
C PHE A 94 -38.29 -17.75 27.49
N PHE A 95 -39.29 -16.87 27.68
CA PHE A 95 -40.64 -16.96 27.10
C PHE A 95 -41.10 -15.70 26.34
N ARG A 96 -40.23 -14.69 26.13
CA ARG A 96 -40.59 -13.45 25.41
C ARG A 96 -39.76 -13.30 24.14
N GLY A 97 -40.44 -13.04 23.02
CA GLY A 97 -39.80 -12.73 21.73
C GLY A 97 -38.76 -11.62 21.85
N ARG A 98 -37.79 -11.60 20.92
CA ARG A 98 -36.73 -10.57 20.88
C ARG A 98 -37.37 -9.18 20.78
N GLN A 99 -37.23 -8.36 21.83
CA GLN A 99 -37.66 -6.97 21.81
C GLN A 99 -36.52 -6.05 21.32
N ALA A 100 -36.88 -4.82 20.92
CA ALA A 100 -35.90 -3.80 20.56
C ALA A 100 -34.97 -3.51 21.76
N PRO A 101 -33.64 -3.37 21.55
CA PRO A 101 -32.72 -3.04 22.63
C PRO A 101 -33.05 -1.66 23.23
N ALA A 102 -33.11 -1.56 24.55
CA ALA A 102 -33.34 -0.29 25.24
C ALA A 102 -32.03 0.27 25.82
N PRO A 103 -31.84 1.61 25.86
CA PRO A 103 -30.73 2.24 26.54
C PRO A 103 -30.64 1.81 28.02
N THR A 104 -29.44 1.78 28.59
CA THR A 104 -29.27 1.45 30.01
C THR A 104 -29.49 2.65 30.91
N ASN A 105 -29.80 2.40 32.19
CA ASN A 105 -29.95 3.46 33.19
C ASN A 105 -28.62 4.17 33.43
N GLU A 106 -27.50 3.44 33.40
CA GLU A 106 -26.16 4.01 33.54
C GLU A 106 -25.82 5.00 32.41
N PHE A 107 -26.21 4.67 31.18
CA PHE A 107 -26.08 5.58 30.03
C PHE A 107 -26.90 6.86 30.23
N GLN A 108 -28.17 6.72 30.62
CA GLN A 108 -29.05 7.87 30.86
C GLN A 108 -28.56 8.75 32.01
N ALA A 109 -28.07 8.14 33.10
CA ALA A 109 -27.50 8.86 34.24
C ALA A 109 -26.27 9.68 33.84
N LEU A 110 -25.41 9.15 32.95
CA LEU A 110 -24.25 9.88 32.45
C LEU A 110 -24.66 11.10 31.61
N VAL A 111 -25.68 10.96 30.75
CA VAL A 111 -26.21 12.10 29.98
C VAL A 111 -26.82 13.16 30.90
N ARG A 112 -27.63 12.74 31.87
CA ARG A 112 -28.21 13.66 32.86
C ARG A 112 -27.13 14.41 33.64
N TYR A 113 -26.08 13.72 34.05
CA TYR A 113 -24.95 14.34 34.73
C TYR A 113 -24.30 15.46 33.91
N GLY A 114 -24.02 15.20 32.62
CA GLY A 114 -23.45 16.22 31.73
C GLY A 114 -24.38 17.41 31.47
N LEU A 115 -25.70 17.22 31.58
CA LEU A 115 -26.69 18.30 31.49
C LEU A 115 -26.74 19.12 32.79
N GLU A 116 -26.61 18.48 33.96
CA GLU A 116 -26.59 19.13 35.27
C GLU A 116 -25.28 19.86 35.57
N HIS A 117 -24.15 19.41 35.00
CA HIS A 117 -22.80 19.94 35.26
C HIS A 117 -22.12 20.41 33.96
N PRO A 118 -22.55 21.52 33.34
CA PRO A 118 -22.06 21.96 32.03
C PRO A 118 -20.57 22.35 31.99
N ASP A 119 -19.97 22.61 33.14
CA ASP A 119 -18.54 22.95 33.26
C ASP A 119 -17.65 21.71 33.29
N GLN A 120 -18.22 20.52 33.45
CA GLN A 120 -17.49 19.26 33.51
C GLN A 120 -17.70 18.47 32.23
N ASP A 121 -16.60 18.06 31.60
CA ASP A 121 -16.63 17.21 30.41
C ASP A 121 -16.16 15.79 30.76
N VAL A 122 -16.78 14.79 30.13
CA VAL A 122 -16.44 13.38 30.29
C VAL A 122 -16.00 12.82 28.94
N GLN A 123 -14.84 12.19 28.89
CA GLN A 123 -14.33 11.53 27.70
C GLN A 123 -14.91 10.12 27.57
N ILE A 124 -15.82 9.92 26.62
CA ILE A 124 -16.45 8.61 26.37
C ILE A 124 -15.65 7.84 25.32
N VAL A 125 -14.99 6.76 25.71
CA VAL A 125 -14.19 5.89 24.84
C VAL A 125 -15.04 4.70 24.36
N PRO A 126 -15.42 4.63 23.07
CA PRO A 126 -16.16 3.49 22.55
C PRO A 126 -15.25 2.27 22.41
N VAL A 127 -15.62 1.16 23.03
CA VAL A 127 -14.88 -0.11 22.94
C VAL A 127 -15.72 -1.16 22.21
N SER A 128 -15.16 -1.68 21.11
CA SER A 128 -15.77 -2.75 20.32
C SER A 128 -15.10 -4.08 20.66
N LEU A 129 -15.89 -5.08 21.05
CA LEU A 129 -15.40 -6.41 21.41
C LEU A 129 -16.04 -7.48 20.54
N PHE A 130 -15.19 -8.27 19.90
CA PHE A 130 -15.59 -9.34 18.98
C PHE A 130 -15.04 -10.69 19.45
N TRP A 131 -15.94 -11.62 19.76
CA TRP A 131 -15.61 -13.00 20.11
C TRP A 131 -15.31 -13.79 18.82
N GLY A 132 -14.11 -13.58 18.26
CA GLY A 132 -13.77 -14.00 16.90
C GLY A 132 -14.26 -13.02 15.82
N ARG A 133 -13.68 -13.12 14.62
CA ARG A 133 -13.90 -12.22 13.48
C ARG A 133 -14.68 -12.85 12.32
N SER A 134 -15.73 -13.61 12.60
CA SER A 134 -16.59 -14.20 11.57
C SER A 134 -17.81 -13.31 11.26
N PRO A 135 -18.11 -13.02 9.98
CA PRO A 135 -19.34 -12.32 9.61
C PRO A 135 -20.59 -13.17 9.93
N ASP A 136 -21.71 -12.50 10.19
CA ASP A 136 -22.93 -13.05 10.80
C ASP A 136 -23.58 -14.26 10.07
N LYS A 137 -23.18 -14.57 8.84
CA LYS A 137 -23.77 -15.64 8.01
C LYS A 137 -22.82 -16.77 7.57
N GLU A 138 -21.62 -16.89 8.13
CA GLU A 138 -20.89 -18.16 7.96
C GLU A 138 -21.62 -19.29 8.70
N LYS A 139 -22.42 -20.07 7.96
CA LYS A 139 -23.08 -21.30 8.40
C LYS A 139 -22.09 -22.45 8.74
N SER A 140 -20.90 -22.16 9.26
CA SER A 140 -19.81 -23.14 9.42
C SER A 140 -19.23 -23.28 10.83
N LEU A 141 -19.85 -22.71 11.87
CA LEU A 141 -19.42 -22.99 13.25
C LEU A 141 -20.54 -23.54 14.15
N VAL A 142 -21.80 -23.43 13.71
CA VAL A 142 -22.99 -23.82 14.48
C VAL A 142 -23.87 -24.85 13.76
N LYS A 143 -23.61 -25.17 12.48
CA LYS A 143 -24.25 -26.35 11.83
C LYS A 143 -23.98 -27.66 12.58
N LEU A 144 -23.01 -27.66 13.50
CA LEU A 144 -22.49 -28.80 14.26
C LEU A 144 -22.80 -28.78 15.77
N LEU A 145 -23.50 -27.76 16.30
CA LEU A 145 -23.86 -27.71 17.73
C LEU A 145 -25.38 -27.75 17.99
N LEU A 146 -26.22 -27.56 16.95
CA LEU A 146 -27.67 -27.48 17.08
C LEU A 146 -28.38 -27.89 15.75
N SER A 147 -28.28 -29.15 15.34
CA SER A 147 -29.37 -29.73 14.54
C SER A 147 -30.56 -30.01 15.48
N ASP A 148 -31.62 -29.21 15.32
CA ASP A 148 -33.03 -29.43 15.68
C ASP A 148 -33.49 -29.76 17.12
N THR A 149 -32.76 -29.47 18.22
CA THR A 149 -33.40 -29.75 19.55
C THR A 149 -33.10 -28.88 20.76
N TRP A 150 -32.40 -27.75 20.69
CA TRP A 150 -32.12 -26.99 21.93
C TRP A 150 -32.57 -25.52 21.86
N SER A 151 -33.75 -25.29 22.42
CA SER A 151 -34.32 -23.99 22.84
C SER A 151 -33.62 -23.42 24.10
N ILE A 152 -32.40 -23.88 24.42
CA ILE A 152 -31.73 -23.61 25.69
C ILE A 152 -30.67 -22.49 25.53
N ALA A 153 -31.12 -21.29 25.89
CA ALA A 153 -30.41 -20.21 26.59
C ALA A 153 -29.16 -19.52 25.96
N GLY A 154 -29.30 -18.20 25.71
CA GLY A 154 -28.24 -17.31 25.20
C GLY A 154 -27.01 -17.10 26.10
N ARG A 155 -27.00 -17.52 27.38
CA ARG A 155 -25.80 -17.47 28.24
C ARG A 155 -24.88 -18.68 28.03
N LEU A 156 -25.43 -19.88 27.85
CA LEU A 156 -24.67 -21.10 27.53
C LEU A 156 -24.07 -21.02 26.12
N GLN A 157 -24.85 -20.53 25.16
CA GLN A 157 -24.35 -20.23 23.81
C GLN A 157 -23.14 -19.27 23.86
N LYS A 158 -23.19 -18.25 24.74
CA LYS A 158 -22.09 -17.32 24.90
C LYS A 158 -20.86 -17.97 25.54
N LEU A 159 -21.04 -18.84 26.53
CA LEU A 159 -19.96 -19.62 27.11
C LEU A 159 -19.30 -20.52 26.06
N LEU A 160 -20.08 -21.21 25.22
CA LEU A 160 -19.58 -22.03 24.10
C LEU A 160 -18.81 -21.17 23.08
N ILE A 161 -19.35 -20.01 22.69
CA ILE A 161 -18.64 -19.05 21.83
C ILE A 161 -17.31 -18.63 22.47
N ILE A 162 -17.27 -18.36 23.77
CA ILE A 162 -16.03 -18.00 24.49
C ILE A 162 -15.07 -19.18 24.54
N MET A 163 -15.52 -20.42 24.73
CA MET A 163 -14.62 -21.57 24.71
C MET A 163 -14.02 -21.80 23.31
N VAL A 164 -14.81 -21.63 22.24
CA VAL A 164 -14.36 -21.87 20.86
C VAL A 164 -13.61 -20.67 20.26
N HIS A 165 -13.94 -19.44 20.65
CA HIS A 165 -13.39 -18.21 20.06
C HIS A 165 -12.71 -17.28 21.07
N GLY A 166 -12.74 -17.59 22.36
CA GLY A 166 -12.17 -16.74 23.41
C GLY A 166 -10.68 -16.50 23.21
N ARG A 167 -9.93 -17.47 22.69
CA ARG A 167 -8.51 -17.31 22.34
C ARG A 167 -8.26 -16.32 21.18
N ASN A 168 -9.31 -15.91 20.48
CA ASN A 168 -9.28 -15.01 19.33
C ASN A 168 -10.21 -13.80 19.56
N THR A 169 -10.22 -13.28 20.80
CA THR A 169 -11.06 -12.14 21.14
C THR A 169 -10.38 -10.86 20.65
N TYR A 170 -11.01 -10.13 19.73
CA TYR A 170 -10.50 -8.85 19.27
C TYR A 170 -11.16 -7.71 20.05
N VAL A 171 -10.35 -6.80 20.59
CA VAL A 171 -10.79 -5.64 21.36
C VAL A 171 -10.23 -4.37 20.72
N GLN A 172 -11.12 -3.46 20.33
CA GLN A 172 -10.73 -2.19 19.71
C GLN A 172 -11.24 -1.02 20.55
N PHE A 173 -10.30 -0.26 21.08
CA PHE A 173 -10.53 1.05 21.67
C PHE A 173 -10.53 2.09 20.55
N ASN A 174 -11.46 3.03 20.61
CA ASN A 174 -11.65 4.06 19.58
C ASN A 174 -11.53 5.45 20.21
N GLN A 175 -11.33 6.47 19.36
CA GLN A 175 -11.14 7.85 19.81
C GLN A 175 -12.25 8.30 20.78
N PRO A 176 -11.88 9.02 21.86
CA PRO A 176 -12.82 9.50 22.85
C PRO A 176 -13.78 10.54 22.23
N LEU A 177 -15.03 10.50 22.67
CA LEU A 177 -16.03 11.51 22.39
C LEU A 177 -16.18 12.42 23.60
N SER A 178 -16.16 13.73 23.40
CA SER A 178 -16.53 14.69 24.45
C SER A 178 -18.04 14.61 24.69
N LEU A 179 -18.45 14.26 25.92
CA LEU A 179 -19.86 14.23 26.30
C LEU A 179 -20.48 15.63 26.13
N LYS A 180 -19.78 16.67 26.61
CA LYS A 180 -20.22 18.07 26.55
C LYS A 180 -20.51 18.51 25.11
N GLN A 181 -19.55 18.34 24.21
CA GLN A 181 -19.71 18.72 22.79
C GLN A 181 -20.93 18.05 22.14
N VAL A 182 -21.26 16.82 22.54
CA VAL A 182 -22.38 16.07 21.96
C VAL A 182 -23.73 16.58 22.49
N ILE A 183 -23.84 16.84 23.79
CA ILE A 183 -25.13 17.16 24.43
C ILE A 183 -25.44 18.66 24.48
N ASP A 184 -24.46 19.54 24.26
CA ASP A 184 -24.60 20.99 24.37
C ASP A 184 -25.71 21.58 23.49
N GLU A 185 -25.91 21.04 22.29
CA GLU A 185 -26.98 21.43 21.37
C GLU A 185 -28.40 21.15 21.92
N TYR A 186 -28.52 20.23 22.89
CA TYR A 186 -29.80 19.76 23.44
C TYR A 186 -29.89 19.93 24.97
N ARG A 187 -29.22 20.96 25.52
CA ARG A 187 -29.21 21.24 26.98
C ARG A 187 -30.60 21.25 27.62
N HIS A 188 -31.62 21.68 26.87
CA HIS A 188 -32.99 21.80 27.36
C HIS A 188 -33.83 20.51 27.23
N SER A 189 -33.26 19.41 26.72
CA SER A 189 -34.00 18.17 26.51
C SER A 189 -33.12 16.93 26.72
N GLU A 190 -33.23 16.33 27.92
CA GLU A 190 -32.57 15.05 28.25
C GLU A 190 -32.89 13.96 27.22
N GLU A 191 -34.12 13.92 26.71
CA GLU A 191 -34.53 12.94 25.71
C GLU A 191 -33.78 13.11 24.37
N ARG A 192 -33.66 14.36 23.88
CA ARG A 192 -32.94 14.63 22.62
C ARG A 192 -31.44 14.40 22.77
N ALA A 193 -30.85 14.81 23.90
CA ALA A 193 -29.44 14.56 24.22
C ALA A 193 -29.13 13.05 24.24
N ASN A 194 -29.96 12.26 24.93
CA ASN A 194 -29.86 10.80 24.95
C ASN A 194 -29.95 10.20 23.55
N ARG A 195 -30.93 10.61 22.74
CA ARG A 195 -31.10 10.12 21.36
C ARG A 195 -29.91 10.46 20.48
N LYS A 196 -29.33 11.67 20.60
CA LYS A 196 -28.15 12.09 19.82
C LYS A 196 -26.93 11.25 20.17
N LEU A 197 -26.57 11.16 21.45
CA LEU A 197 -25.40 10.37 21.88
C LEU A 197 -25.56 8.88 21.53
N ALA A 198 -26.75 8.31 21.75
CA ALA A 198 -27.04 6.93 21.38
C ALA A 198 -26.96 6.69 19.88
N ARG A 199 -27.39 7.66 19.05
CA ARG A 199 -27.28 7.60 17.59
C ARG A 199 -25.81 7.61 17.15
N ILE A 200 -25.00 8.52 17.69
CA ILE A 200 -23.57 8.63 17.38
C ILE A 200 -22.87 7.32 17.73
N LEU A 201 -23.00 6.83 18.97
CA LEU A 201 -22.38 5.58 19.42
C LEU A 201 -22.87 4.37 18.62
N ARG A 202 -24.16 4.28 18.31
CA ARG A 202 -24.71 3.19 17.49
C ARG A 202 -24.14 3.19 16.07
N THR A 203 -24.03 4.37 15.45
CA THR A 203 -23.44 4.52 14.11
C THR A 203 -21.97 4.15 14.14
N HIS A 204 -21.23 4.61 15.15
CA HIS A 204 -19.83 4.25 15.41
C HIS A 204 -19.63 2.73 15.50
N PHE A 205 -20.35 2.05 16.39
CA PHE A 205 -20.26 0.60 16.54
C PHE A 205 -20.60 -0.16 15.25
N ARG A 206 -21.54 0.35 14.45
CA ARG A 206 -21.89 -0.24 13.15
C ARG A 206 -20.74 -0.10 12.14
N ARG A 207 -20.13 1.08 12.04
CA ARG A 207 -18.99 1.35 11.16
C ARG A 207 -17.78 0.50 11.51
N VAL A 208 -17.39 0.47 12.79
CA VAL A 208 -16.29 -0.37 13.28
C VAL A 208 -16.57 -1.85 13.00
N ARG A 209 -17.80 -2.33 13.27
CA ARG A 209 -18.19 -3.71 12.95
C ARG A 209 -18.03 -4.03 11.46
N GLN A 210 -18.41 -3.09 10.58
CA GLN A 210 -18.29 -3.26 9.14
C GLN A 210 -16.82 -3.28 8.67
N ALA A 211 -15.95 -2.46 9.25
CA ALA A 211 -14.51 -2.47 8.95
C ALA A 211 -13.82 -3.77 9.41
N VAL A 212 -14.20 -4.28 10.59
CA VAL A 212 -13.59 -5.47 11.21
C VAL A 212 -14.12 -6.78 10.61
N LEU A 213 -15.43 -6.90 10.41
CA LEU A 213 -16.07 -8.14 9.95
C LEU A 213 -16.39 -8.15 8.45
N GLY A 214 -16.37 -6.99 7.81
CA GLY A 214 -16.87 -6.81 6.44
C GLY A 214 -18.39 -6.71 6.34
N PRO A 215 -18.90 -6.44 5.12
CA PRO A 215 -20.32 -6.58 4.82
C PRO A 215 -20.72 -8.07 4.80
N ASP A 216 -22.03 -8.33 4.88
CA ASP A 216 -22.57 -9.68 4.97
C ASP A 216 -22.22 -10.54 3.73
N LEU A 217 -21.33 -11.51 3.93
CA LEU A 217 -20.89 -12.45 2.90
C LEU A 217 -22.04 -13.36 2.48
N SER A 218 -22.60 -13.06 1.31
CA SER A 218 -23.49 -14.01 0.64
C SER A 218 -22.68 -15.24 0.24
N HIS A 219 -23.22 -16.45 0.48
CA HIS A 219 -22.59 -17.68 0.00
C HIS A 219 -22.30 -17.57 -1.51
N ARG A 220 -21.13 -18.07 -1.94
CA ARG A 220 -20.69 -18.07 -3.35
C ARG A 220 -21.79 -18.51 -4.32
N ARG A 221 -22.54 -19.57 -3.99
CA ARG A 221 -23.67 -20.06 -4.80
C ARG A 221 -24.74 -18.98 -5.02
N THR A 222 -25.07 -18.22 -3.99
CA THR A 222 -26.04 -17.11 -4.07
C THR A 222 -25.48 -15.94 -4.87
N LEU A 223 -24.19 -15.62 -4.71
CA LEU A 223 -23.53 -14.59 -5.53
C LEU A 223 -23.53 -14.98 -7.02
N VAL A 224 -23.07 -16.18 -7.35
CA VAL A 224 -23.03 -16.72 -8.72
C VAL A 224 -24.42 -16.74 -9.35
N ALA A 225 -25.42 -17.28 -8.65
CA ALA A 225 -26.79 -17.31 -9.15
C ALA A 225 -27.40 -15.91 -9.30
N GLY A 226 -27.01 -14.96 -8.44
CA GLY A 226 -27.42 -13.55 -8.52
C GLY A 226 -26.82 -12.84 -9.73
N LEU A 227 -25.54 -13.06 -10.02
CA LEU A 227 -24.82 -12.44 -11.15
C LEU A 227 -25.45 -12.82 -12.49
N VAL A 228 -25.75 -14.10 -12.70
CA VAL A 228 -26.39 -14.57 -13.95
C VAL A 228 -27.81 -14.01 -14.14
N ARG A 229 -28.42 -13.43 -13.08
CA ARG A 229 -29.74 -12.82 -13.14
C ARG A 229 -29.71 -11.31 -13.36
N THR A 230 -28.54 -10.67 -13.34
CA THR A 230 -28.45 -9.22 -13.61
C THR A 230 -28.78 -8.92 -15.07
N GLN A 231 -29.26 -7.70 -15.31
CA GLN A 231 -29.73 -7.31 -16.63
C GLN A 231 -28.61 -7.34 -17.68
N ALA A 232 -27.45 -6.76 -17.36
CA ALA A 232 -26.27 -6.77 -18.22
C ALA A 232 -25.83 -8.20 -18.61
N VAL A 233 -25.83 -9.16 -17.68
CA VAL A 233 -25.49 -10.56 -18.01
C VAL A 233 -26.57 -11.20 -18.88
N LYS A 234 -27.86 -10.92 -18.63
CA LYS A 234 -28.95 -11.44 -19.47
C LYS A 234 -28.86 -10.91 -20.90
N GLU A 235 -28.54 -9.64 -21.09
CA GLU A 235 -28.33 -9.03 -22.40
C GLU A 235 -27.13 -9.65 -23.11
N ALA A 236 -25.98 -9.73 -22.43
CA ALA A 236 -24.80 -10.40 -22.99
C ALA A 236 -25.04 -11.88 -23.34
N ILE A 237 -25.89 -12.59 -22.58
CA ILE A 237 -26.33 -13.95 -22.92
C ILE A 237 -27.14 -13.95 -24.22
N ARG A 238 -28.10 -13.03 -24.39
CA ARG A 238 -28.91 -12.94 -25.63
C ARG A 238 -28.05 -12.60 -26.84
N GLU A 239 -27.18 -11.61 -26.72
CA GLU A 239 -26.28 -11.20 -27.79
C GLU A 239 -25.31 -12.31 -28.19
N THR A 240 -24.71 -12.98 -27.21
CA THR A 240 -23.80 -14.10 -27.48
C THR A 240 -24.55 -15.28 -28.08
N ALA A 241 -25.77 -15.57 -27.63
CA ALA A 241 -26.62 -16.61 -28.20
C ALA A 241 -26.97 -16.32 -29.67
N ALA A 242 -27.31 -15.08 -29.99
CA ALA A 242 -27.62 -14.65 -31.35
C ALA A 242 -26.39 -14.64 -32.26
N ARG A 243 -25.25 -14.12 -31.78
CA ARG A 243 -24.01 -14.03 -32.56
C ARG A 243 -23.40 -15.41 -32.88
N ASP A 244 -23.41 -16.31 -31.90
CA ASP A 244 -22.74 -17.61 -32.01
C ASP A 244 -23.70 -18.74 -32.47
N ASP A 245 -24.99 -18.43 -32.69
CA ASP A 245 -26.08 -19.38 -32.99
C ASP A 245 -26.17 -20.56 -31.99
N ILE A 246 -26.14 -20.22 -30.69
CA ILE A 246 -26.18 -21.20 -29.60
C ILE A 246 -27.45 -20.99 -28.77
N PRO A 247 -28.17 -22.06 -28.39
CA PRO A 247 -29.34 -21.95 -27.49
C PRO A 247 -29.04 -21.12 -26.23
N PRO A 248 -29.89 -20.14 -25.86
CA PRO A 248 -29.65 -19.25 -24.72
C PRO A 248 -29.36 -19.97 -23.40
N GLU A 249 -29.95 -21.15 -23.17
CA GLU A 249 -29.69 -21.95 -21.98
C GLU A 249 -28.26 -22.49 -21.90
N LYS A 250 -27.64 -22.84 -23.04
CA LYS A 250 -26.23 -23.24 -23.08
C LYS A 250 -25.31 -22.06 -22.79
N VAL A 251 -25.64 -20.87 -23.31
CA VAL A 251 -24.91 -19.63 -23.04
C VAL A 251 -25.07 -19.21 -21.57
N ARG A 252 -26.25 -19.36 -21.00
CA ARG A 252 -26.52 -19.15 -19.57
C ARG A 252 -25.71 -20.08 -18.69
N ALA A 253 -25.61 -21.37 -19.04
CA ALA A 253 -24.74 -22.32 -18.34
C ALA A 253 -23.26 -21.93 -18.43
N LYS A 254 -22.83 -21.39 -19.59
CA LYS A 254 -21.47 -20.84 -19.78
C LYS A 254 -21.23 -19.61 -18.89
N ALA A 255 -22.19 -18.68 -18.81
CA ALA A 255 -22.14 -17.54 -17.90
C ALA A 255 -22.06 -17.97 -16.43
N TYR A 256 -22.81 -19.00 -16.04
CA TYR A 256 -22.73 -19.58 -14.69
C TYR A 256 -21.33 -20.16 -14.40
N LYS A 257 -20.75 -20.90 -15.35
CA LYS A 257 -19.37 -21.40 -15.23
C LYS A 257 -18.35 -20.26 -15.08
N TYR A 258 -18.51 -19.17 -15.82
CA TYR A 258 -17.65 -17.99 -15.68
C TYR A 258 -17.81 -17.32 -14.31
N ALA A 259 -19.04 -17.11 -13.86
CA ALA A 259 -19.29 -16.54 -12.54
C ALA A 259 -18.73 -17.44 -11.41
N ASP A 260 -18.84 -18.77 -11.54
CA ASP A 260 -18.23 -19.71 -10.61
C ASP A 260 -16.69 -19.65 -10.67
N GLU A 261 -16.09 -19.67 -11.86
CA GLU A 261 -14.64 -19.52 -12.07
C GLU A 261 -14.10 -18.27 -11.36
N ILE A 262 -14.79 -17.14 -11.50
CA ILE A 262 -14.40 -15.84 -10.94
C ILE A 262 -14.59 -15.83 -9.42
N ALA A 263 -15.80 -16.07 -8.92
CA ALA A 263 -16.21 -15.65 -7.58
C ALA A 263 -15.42 -16.28 -6.41
N ALA A 264 -15.00 -15.44 -5.45
CA ALA A 264 -14.37 -15.89 -4.21
C ALA A 264 -15.34 -16.68 -3.30
N SER A 265 -14.78 -17.39 -2.32
CA SER A 265 -15.55 -18.15 -1.31
C SER A 265 -14.93 -18.01 0.06
N MET A 266 -14.85 -16.79 0.60
CA MET A 266 -14.16 -16.53 1.86
C MET A 266 -14.62 -17.45 2.99
N SER A 267 -13.63 -17.94 3.74
CA SER A 267 -13.80 -18.81 4.89
C SER A 267 -12.93 -18.32 6.03
N VAL A 268 -13.55 -17.92 7.14
CA VAL A 268 -12.85 -17.46 8.35
C VAL A 268 -11.96 -18.56 8.91
N VAL A 269 -12.38 -19.82 8.81
CA VAL A 269 -11.56 -20.98 9.23
C VAL A 269 -10.26 -21.03 8.42
N THR A 270 -10.34 -20.87 7.10
CA THR A 270 -9.14 -20.83 6.24
C THR A 270 -8.30 -19.59 6.54
N ILE A 271 -8.91 -18.41 6.68
CA ILE A 271 -8.20 -17.17 7.01
C ILE A 271 -7.41 -17.33 8.32
N ARG A 272 -8.00 -17.94 9.36
CA ARG A 272 -7.31 -18.21 10.63
C ARG A 272 -6.17 -19.20 10.49
N PHE A 273 -6.40 -20.31 9.78
CA PHE A 273 -5.33 -21.27 9.51
C PHE A 273 -4.16 -20.59 8.78
N MET A 274 -4.46 -19.77 7.78
CA MET A 274 -3.46 -18.99 7.05
C MET A 274 -2.77 -17.97 7.94
N GLU A 275 -3.46 -17.31 8.86
CA GLU A 275 -2.85 -16.37 9.81
C GLU A 275 -1.79 -17.05 10.69
N VAL A 276 -2.04 -18.27 11.20
CA VAL A 276 -1.05 -19.03 11.98
C VAL A 276 0.14 -19.43 11.11
N LEU A 277 -0.12 -19.96 9.91
CA LEU A 277 0.92 -20.37 8.97
C LEU A 277 1.80 -19.19 8.55
N LEU A 278 1.18 -18.05 8.25
CA LEU A 278 1.86 -16.83 7.82
C LEU A 278 2.59 -16.18 9.00
N SER A 279 2.04 -16.20 10.22
CA SER A 279 2.78 -15.76 11.43
C SER A 279 4.08 -16.54 11.59
N TRP A 280 4.07 -17.86 11.34
CA TRP A 280 5.30 -18.65 11.33
C TRP A 280 6.24 -18.24 10.19
N LEU A 281 5.72 -18.12 8.97
CA LEU A 281 6.48 -17.73 7.78
C LEU A 281 7.24 -16.41 8.00
N TRP A 282 6.53 -15.39 8.48
CA TRP A 282 7.05 -14.04 8.62
C TRP A 282 7.98 -13.83 9.81
N ASN A 283 7.97 -14.70 10.82
CA ASN A 283 8.87 -14.62 11.97
C ASN A 283 10.05 -15.59 11.88
N ARG A 284 9.88 -16.71 11.16
CA ARG A 284 10.91 -17.74 11.05
C ARG A 284 11.84 -17.52 9.85
N ILE A 285 11.29 -17.05 8.74
CA ILE A 285 12.02 -16.86 7.48
C ILE A 285 12.41 -15.41 7.30
N TYR A 286 11.44 -14.54 7.56
CA TYR A 286 11.67 -13.12 7.76
C TYR A 286 11.81 -12.85 9.26
N ASN A 287 12.56 -11.84 9.65
CA ASN A 287 12.72 -11.43 11.05
C ASN A 287 11.55 -10.52 11.48
N GLY A 288 10.33 -10.84 11.06
CA GLY A 288 9.12 -10.05 11.28
C GLY A 288 8.77 -9.09 10.14
N ILE A 289 7.66 -8.35 10.34
CA ILE A 289 7.13 -7.35 9.42
C ILE A 289 7.12 -6.00 10.13
N ALA A 290 7.72 -4.97 9.52
CA ALA A 290 7.53 -3.58 9.91
C ALA A 290 6.25 -3.05 9.24
N ILE A 291 5.30 -2.54 10.02
CA ILE A 291 4.03 -2.02 9.51
C ILE A 291 3.95 -0.54 9.88
N ASN A 292 3.89 0.34 8.88
CA ASN A 292 3.86 1.79 9.07
C ASN A 292 2.57 2.39 8.48
N ASN A 293 2.09 3.48 9.07
CA ASN A 293 0.93 4.26 8.59
C ASN A 293 -0.42 3.50 8.53
N ILE A 294 -0.57 2.40 9.27
CA ILE A 294 -1.81 1.59 9.30
C ILE A 294 -3.07 2.38 9.73
N ARG A 295 -2.89 3.52 10.41
CA ARG A 295 -3.99 4.39 10.87
C ARG A 295 -4.86 4.87 9.71
N VAL A 296 -4.23 5.28 8.60
CA VAL A 296 -4.91 5.71 7.36
C VAL A 296 -5.97 4.68 6.95
N VAL A 297 -5.59 3.40 6.92
CA VAL A 297 -6.49 2.31 6.54
C VAL A 297 -7.63 2.11 7.53
N LYS A 298 -7.32 2.15 8.84
CA LYS A 298 -8.32 1.95 9.90
C LYS A 298 -9.39 3.04 9.89
N GLU A 299 -9.06 4.24 9.45
CA GLU A 299 -9.98 5.37 9.33
C GLU A 299 -10.84 5.22 8.06
N VAL A 300 -10.21 5.04 6.89
CA VAL A 300 -10.96 4.98 5.63
C VAL A 300 -11.85 3.74 5.51
N ALA A 301 -11.47 2.60 6.10
CA ALA A 301 -12.24 1.36 6.04
C ALA A 301 -13.59 1.40 6.79
N GLN A 302 -13.80 2.40 7.64
CA GLN A 302 -15.04 2.54 8.42
C GLN A 302 -16.23 3.00 7.57
N ASP A 303 -15.98 3.89 6.61
CA ASP A 303 -17.02 4.56 5.83
C ASP A 303 -16.96 4.25 4.33
N ASN A 304 -15.82 3.76 3.82
CA ASN A 304 -15.58 3.62 2.39
C ASN A 304 -15.47 2.15 1.95
N ALA A 305 -15.69 1.91 0.65
CA ALA A 305 -15.20 0.70 0.00
C ALA A 305 -13.73 0.91 -0.34
N VAL A 306 -12.85 0.10 0.27
CA VAL A 306 -11.40 0.29 0.14
C VAL A 306 -10.83 -0.56 -0.98
N VAL A 307 -10.08 0.06 -1.88
CA VAL A 307 -9.32 -0.61 -2.93
C VAL A 307 -7.84 -0.52 -2.58
N TYR A 308 -7.26 -1.62 -2.12
CA TYR A 308 -5.83 -1.71 -1.88
C TYR A 308 -5.09 -1.92 -3.19
N VAL A 309 -4.09 -1.06 -3.43
CA VAL A 309 -3.27 -1.07 -4.64
C VAL A 309 -1.79 -1.18 -4.25
N PRO A 310 -1.34 -2.40 -3.91
CA PRO A 310 0.05 -2.65 -3.57
C PRO A 310 0.97 -2.66 -4.82
N CYS A 311 2.25 -2.33 -4.62
CA CYS A 311 3.29 -2.72 -5.58
C CYS A 311 3.49 -4.24 -5.58
N HIS A 312 3.94 -4.80 -6.69
CA HIS A 312 4.12 -6.25 -6.82
C HIS A 312 5.60 -6.65 -6.90
N ARG A 313 6.11 -7.25 -5.84
CA ARG A 313 7.51 -7.67 -5.67
C ARG A 313 7.70 -9.18 -5.57
N SER A 314 6.73 -9.90 -5.01
CA SER A 314 6.84 -11.35 -4.77
C SER A 314 5.51 -12.10 -4.93
N HIS A 315 5.56 -13.42 -5.11
CA HIS A 315 4.37 -14.27 -5.10
C HIS A 315 3.67 -14.35 -3.74
N ILE A 316 4.25 -13.82 -2.66
CA ILE A 316 3.64 -13.84 -1.33
C ILE A 316 2.97 -12.52 -0.93
N ASP A 317 3.03 -11.48 -1.79
CA ASP A 317 2.50 -10.14 -1.51
C ASP A 317 1.01 -10.16 -1.14
N TYR A 318 0.19 -10.91 -1.90
CA TYR A 318 -1.25 -11.01 -1.64
C TYR A 318 -1.58 -11.69 -0.32
N LEU A 319 -0.72 -12.61 0.14
CA LEU A 319 -0.85 -13.22 1.46
C LEU A 319 -0.38 -12.27 2.56
N LEU A 320 0.67 -11.48 2.28
CA LEU A 320 1.23 -10.50 3.20
C LEU A 320 0.19 -9.43 3.55
N LEU A 321 -0.42 -8.78 2.57
CA LEU A 321 -1.37 -7.70 2.84
C LEU A 321 -2.59 -8.23 3.59
N SER A 322 -3.16 -9.36 3.16
CA SER A 322 -4.26 -10.02 3.87
C SER A 322 -3.90 -10.37 5.32
N TYR A 323 -2.68 -10.85 5.56
CA TYR A 323 -2.18 -11.14 6.90
C TYR A 323 -2.05 -9.87 7.75
N VAL A 324 -1.45 -8.81 7.20
CA VAL A 324 -1.26 -7.52 7.88
C VAL A 324 -2.60 -6.90 8.27
N LEU A 325 -3.55 -6.86 7.34
CA LEU A 325 -4.89 -6.32 7.58
C LEU A 325 -5.62 -7.13 8.66
N TYR A 326 -5.59 -8.46 8.55
CA TYR A 326 -6.21 -9.33 9.54
C TYR A 326 -5.56 -9.16 10.92
N LYS A 327 -4.23 -9.15 11.04
CA LYS A 327 -3.55 -8.89 12.32
C LYS A 327 -3.89 -7.53 12.92
N ASN A 328 -4.18 -6.54 12.09
CA ASN A 328 -4.52 -5.18 12.53
C ASN A 328 -6.01 -4.95 12.75
N GLY A 329 -6.84 -6.00 12.75
CA GLY A 329 -8.26 -5.89 13.06
C GLY A 329 -9.16 -5.57 11.87
N LEU A 330 -8.63 -5.60 10.65
CA LEU A 330 -9.38 -5.32 9.44
C LEU A 330 -9.75 -6.62 8.72
N MET A 331 -10.82 -6.58 7.95
CA MET A 331 -11.19 -7.71 7.09
C MET A 331 -10.16 -7.88 5.95
N PRO A 332 -9.70 -9.11 5.65
CA PRO A 332 -8.96 -9.40 4.43
C PRO A 332 -9.76 -8.98 3.18
N PRO A 333 -9.10 -8.42 2.17
CA PRO A 333 -9.76 -7.99 0.94
C PRO A 333 -10.09 -9.17 0.03
N HIS A 334 -10.98 -8.93 -0.94
CA HIS A 334 -11.11 -9.79 -2.10
C HIS A 334 -9.93 -9.54 -3.05
N ILE A 335 -9.13 -10.56 -3.30
CA ILE A 335 -7.88 -10.42 -4.06
C ILE A 335 -8.11 -10.78 -5.53
N ALA A 336 -7.77 -9.89 -6.45
CA ALA A 336 -7.72 -10.23 -7.87
C ALA A 336 -6.51 -11.11 -8.15
N ALA A 337 -6.75 -12.37 -8.50
CA ALA A 337 -5.69 -13.35 -8.77
C ALA A 337 -5.72 -13.83 -10.23
N GLY A 338 -4.55 -14.01 -10.84
CA GLY A 338 -4.46 -14.64 -12.15
C GLY A 338 -4.93 -16.10 -12.09
N ILE A 339 -5.66 -16.55 -13.12
CA ILE A 339 -6.19 -17.92 -13.21
C ILE A 339 -5.09 -19.00 -13.15
N ASN A 340 -3.84 -18.66 -13.45
CA ASN A 340 -2.68 -19.54 -13.30
C ASN A 340 -2.41 -19.98 -11.85
N LEU A 341 -2.94 -19.26 -10.85
CA LEU A 341 -2.84 -19.64 -9.44
C LEU A 341 -3.96 -20.61 -9.00
N ASN A 342 -4.98 -20.83 -9.84
CA ASN A 342 -6.08 -21.75 -9.55
C ASN A 342 -5.69 -23.21 -9.82
N MET A 343 -4.62 -23.67 -9.16
CA MET A 343 -4.14 -25.05 -9.24
C MET A 343 -4.85 -25.95 -8.21
N PRO A 344 -4.82 -27.30 -8.38
CA PRO A 344 -5.32 -28.21 -7.36
C PRO A 344 -4.72 -27.90 -5.98
N ILE A 345 -5.52 -28.04 -4.92
CA ILE A 345 -5.16 -27.71 -3.52
C ILE A 345 -4.99 -26.21 -3.25
N VAL A 346 -4.07 -25.54 -3.94
CA VAL A 346 -3.73 -24.12 -3.71
C VAL A 346 -4.91 -23.20 -4.09
N GLY A 347 -5.50 -23.40 -5.26
CA GLY A 347 -6.63 -22.59 -5.76
C GLY A 347 -7.81 -22.55 -4.77
N PRO A 348 -8.31 -23.70 -4.27
CA PRO A 348 -9.33 -23.72 -3.23
C PRO A 348 -8.96 -23.00 -1.93
N ILE A 349 -7.71 -23.06 -1.48
CA ILE A 349 -7.24 -22.35 -0.29
C ILE A 349 -7.26 -20.84 -0.54
N LEU A 350 -6.69 -20.38 -1.66
CA LEU A 350 -6.68 -18.97 -2.04
C LEU A 350 -8.10 -18.43 -2.21
N ARG A 351 -9.00 -19.19 -2.86
CA ARG A 351 -10.42 -18.81 -3.01
C ARG A 351 -11.12 -18.63 -1.67
N ARG A 352 -10.78 -19.47 -0.68
CA ARG A 352 -11.24 -19.36 0.71
C ARG A 352 -10.54 -18.26 1.51
N GLY A 353 -9.36 -17.84 1.09
CA GLY A 353 -8.68 -16.66 1.62
C GLY A 353 -9.21 -15.33 1.07
N GLY A 354 -9.99 -15.33 -0.01
CA GLY A 354 -10.55 -14.13 -0.63
C GLY A 354 -10.21 -13.95 -2.11
N ALA A 355 -9.42 -14.84 -2.71
CA ALA A 355 -9.05 -14.73 -4.11
C ALA A 355 -10.24 -14.96 -5.05
N PHE A 356 -10.45 -14.03 -5.97
CA PHE A 356 -11.27 -14.22 -7.16
C PHE A 356 -10.36 -14.27 -8.39
N PHE A 357 -10.69 -15.12 -9.36
CA PHE A 357 -9.77 -15.41 -10.46
C PHE A 357 -10.13 -14.68 -11.74
N MET A 358 -9.11 -14.09 -12.37
CA MET A 358 -9.21 -13.42 -13.66
C MET A 358 -8.33 -14.07 -14.72
N ARG A 359 -8.83 -14.08 -15.96
CA ARG A 359 -8.06 -14.45 -17.15
C ARG A 359 -7.11 -13.32 -17.54
N ARG A 360 -6.07 -13.61 -18.35
CA ARG A 360 -5.11 -12.59 -18.80
C ARG A 360 -5.69 -11.60 -19.83
N SER A 361 -6.64 -12.04 -20.64
CA SER A 361 -7.26 -11.23 -21.69
C SER A 361 -8.76 -11.49 -21.72
N PHE A 362 -9.53 -10.42 -21.97
CA PHE A 362 -10.98 -10.44 -22.11
C PHE A 362 -11.43 -10.16 -23.56
N LYS A 363 -10.49 -9.81 -24.46
CA LYS A 363 -10.78 -9.26 -25.81
C LYS A 363 -11.73 -10.13 -26.63
N ASP A 364 -11.49 -11.44 -26.64
CA ASP A 364 -12.24 -12.38 -27.49
C ASP A 364 -13.39 -13.08 -26.74
N ASN A 365 -13.81 -12.54 -25.60
CA ASN A 365 -14.88 -13.13 -24.80
C ASN A 365 -15.74 -12.06 -24.10
N PRO A 366 -16.65 -11.39 -24.84
CA PRO A 366 -17.53 -10.35 -24.29
C PRO A 366 -18.40 -10.87 -23.14
N LEU A 367 -18.92 -12.10 -23.22
CA LEU A 367 -19.71 -12.69 -22.14
C LEU A 367 -18.93 -12.79 -20.84
N TYR A 368 -17.67 -13.27 -20.89
CA TYR A 368 -16.81 -13.30 -19.71
C TYR A 368 -16.53 -11.89 -19.18
N ALA A 369 -16.23 -10.93 -20.07
CA ALA A 369 -15.98 -9.55 -19.69
C ALA A 369 -17.17 -8.94 -18.94
N THR A 370 -18.39 -9.15 -19.43
CA THR A 370 -19.62 -8.67 -18.79
C THR A 370 -19.84 -9.33 -17.43
N VAL A 371 -19.69 -10.66 -17.33
CA VAL A 371 -19.82 -11.38 -16.05
C VAL A 371 -18.77 -10.90 -15.03
N PHE A 372 -17.54 -10.64 -15.46
CA PHE A 372 -16.47 -10.13 -14.60
C PHE A 372 -16.74 -8.68 -14.15
N ASN A 373 -17.15 -7.80 -15.06
CA ASN A 373 -17.53 -6.42 -14.72
C ASN A 373 -18.68 -6.38 -13.71
N GLU A 374 -19.69 -7.24 -13.89
CA GLU A 374 -20.82 -7.35 -12.97
C GLU A 374 -20.41 -7.91 -11.60
N TYR A 375 -19.47 -8.87 -11.57
CA TYR A 375 -18.88 -9.33 -10.31
C TYR A 375 -18.22 -8.17 -9.55
N MET A 376 -17.36 -7.41 -10.22
CA MET A 376 -16.68 -6.24 -9.62
C MET A 376 -17.68 -5.20 -9.13
N HIS A 377 -18.71 -4.92 -9.93
CA HIS A 377 -19.78 -3.99 -9.54
C HIS A 377 -20.49 -4.44 -8.26
N VAL A 378 -20.86 -5.72 -8.16
CA VAL A 378 -21.47 -6.27 -6.95
C VAL A 378 -20.52 -6.19 -5.74
N MET A 379 -19.21 -6.33 -5.93
CA MET A 379 -18.24 -6.18 -4.84
C MET A 379 -18.22 -4.75 -4.31
N PHE A 380 -18.14 -3.75 -5.19
CA PHE A 380 -18.07 -2.34 -4.82
C PHE A 380 -19.40 -1.79 -4.30
N SER A 381 -20.54 -2.11 -4.92
CA SER A 381 -21.86 -1.67 -4.46
C SER A 381 -22.23 -2.21 -3.07
N ARG A 382 -21.70 -3.39 -2.70
CA ARG A 382 -21.82 -3.94 -1.34
C ARG A 382 -20.72 -3.43 -0.40
N GLY A 383 -19.73 -2.74 -0.97
CA GLY A 383 -18.56 -2.17 -0.35
C GLY A 383 -17.69 -3.18 0.39
N TYR A 384 -17.42 -4.28 -0.30
CA TYR A 384 -16.28 -5.13 0.02
C TYR A 384 -14.99 -4.41 -0.28
N SER A 385 -13.97 -4.64 0.55
CA SER A 385 -12.62 -4.24 0.19
C SER A 385 -12.06 -5.17 -0.87
N VAL A 386 -11.31 -4.60 -1.81
CA VAL A 386 -10.70 -5.32 -2.94
C VAL A 386 -9.21 -5.01 -2.98
N GLU A 387 -8.40 -5.97 -3.40
CA GLU A 387 -6.97 -5.82 -3.62
C GLU A 387 -6.62 -6.21 -5.06
N TYR A 388 -5.86 -5.36 -5.76
CA TYR A 388 -5.25 -5.72 -7.03
C TYR A 388 -3.96 -4.94 -7.32
N PHE A 389 -3.06 -5.59 -8.06
CA PHE A 389 -1.80 -5.00 -8.49
C PHE A 389 -1.98 -4.27 -9.82
N ILE A 390 -1.78 -2.96 -9.82
CA ILE A 390 -1.91 -2.15 -11.05
C ILE A 390 -0.78 -2.41 -12.05
N GLU A 391 0.36 -2.93 -11.62
CA GLU A 391 1.53 -3.23 -12.46
C GLU A 391 1.30 -4.39 -13.47
N GLY A 392 0.29 -5.23 -13.24
CA GLY A 392 -0.01 -6.41 -14.05
C GLY A 392 0.98 -7.58 -13.93
N GLY A 393 2.09 -7.40 -13.19
CA GLY A 393 3.07 -8.45 -12.89
C GLY A 393 4.11 -7.98 -11.87
N ARG A 394 4.92 -8.92 -11.36
CA ARG A 394 6.00 -8.63 -10.40
C ARG A 394 7.12 -7.81 -11.05
N SER A 395 7.68 -6.82 -10.39
CA SER A 395 8.90 -6.16 -10.87
C SER A 395 10.12 -7.08 -10.71
N ARG A 396 10.92 -7.24 -11.77
CA ARG A 396 12.21 -7.97 -11.72
C ARG A 396 13.40 -7.07 -11.41
N THR A 397 13.23 -5.76 -11.57
CA THR A 397 14.28 -4.75 -11.44
C THR A 397 14.13 -3.90 -10.17
N GLY A 398 13.08 -4.12 -9.37
CA GLY A 398 12.80 -3.33 -8.16
C GLY A 398 12.15 -1.97 -8.46
N ARG A 399 12.05 -1.58 -9.74
CA ARG A 399 11.36 -0.37 -10.20
C ARG A 399 9.84 -0.55 -10.18
N MET A 400 9.09 0.52 -10.01
CA MET A 400 7.64 0.50 -10.24
C MET A 400 7.38 0.30 -11.74
N LEU A 401 6.52 -0.65 -12.10
CA LEU A 401 6.15 -0.87 -13.50
C LEU A 401 5.02 0.07 -13.95
N GLN A 402 4.91 0.27 -15.26
CA GLN A 402 3.81 1.03 -15.86
C GLN A 402 2.44 0.42 -15.48
N PRO A 403 1.51 1.21 -14.93
CA PRO A 403 0.18 0.75 -14.58
C PRO A 403 -0.59 0.18 -15.78
N ARG A 404 -1.37 -0.87 -15.54
CA ARG A 404 -2.34 -1.46 -16.46
C ARG A 404 -3.73 -0.93 -16.10
N PRO A 405 -4.33 -0.06 -16.92
CA PRO A 405 -5.53 0.71 -16.53
C PRO A 405 -6.81 -0.13 -16.41
N GLY A 406 -6.82 -1.40 -16.84
CA GLY A 406 -8.05 -2.20 -16.97
C GLY A 406 -8.87 -2.32 -15.67
N MET A 407 -8.25 -2.70 -14.55
CA MET A 407 -8.94 -2.83 -13.26
C MET A 407 -9.38 -1.48 -12.68
N LEU A 408 -8.57 -0.44 -12.89
CA LEU A 408 -8.91 0.93 -12.51
C LEU A 408 -10.14 1.40 -13.28
N ALA A 409 -10.14 1.26 -14.60
CA ALA A 409 -11.28 1.61 -15.46
C ALA A 409 -12.56 0.87 -15.06
N MET A 410 -12.47 -0.42 -14.72
CA MET A 410 -13.62 -1.19 -14.21
C MET A 410 -14.13 -0.65 -12.88
N THR A 411 -13.23 -0.25 -11.99
CA THR A 411 -13.58 0.33 -10.69
C THR A 411 -14.24 1.70 -10.86
N VAL A 412 -13.66 2.59 -11.67
CA VAL A 412 -14.23 3.91 -11.97
C VAL A 412 -15.62 3.77 -12.61
N ARG A 413 -15.78 2.91 -13.62
CA ARG A 413 -17.10 2.67 -14.25
C ARG A 413 -18.13 2.12 -13.27
N SER A 414 -17.73 1.20 -12.39
CA SER A 414 -18.62 0.70 -11.36
C SER A 414 -19.09 1.81 -10.41
N PHE A 415 -18.19 2.73 -10.05
CA PHE A 415 -18.50 3.85 -9.17
C PHE A 415 -19.43 4.85 -9.84
N LEU A 416 -19.18 5.22 -11.10
CA LEU A 416 -20.06 6.11 -11.87
C LEU A 416 -21.50 5.58 -11.94
N ARG A 417 -21.66 4.26 -12.12
CA ARG A 417 -22.98 3.60 -12.13
C ARG A 417 -23.67 3.58 -10.75
N ASP A 418 -22.91 3.44 -9.66
CA ASP A 418 -23.44 3.42 -8.27
C ASP A 418 -22.43 4.02 -7.30
N HIS A 419 -22.53 5.33 -7.07
CA HIS A 419 -21.64 6.09 -6.19
C HIS A 419 -22.19 6.26 -4.76
N ARG A 420 -23.23 5.51 -4.35
CA ARG A 420 -23.82 5.62 -3.01
C ARG A 420 -22.84 5.30 -1.89
N LYS A 421 -21.91 4.39 -2.15
CA LYS A 421 -20.81 4.08 -1.23
C LYS A 421 -19.51 4.64 -1.81
N PRO A 422 -18.84 5.58 -1.13
CA PRO A 422 -17.59 6.13 -1.63
C PRO A 422 -16.52 5.05 -1.80
N ILE A 423 -15.69 5.20 -2.81
CA ILE A 423 -14.52 4.34 -3.06
C ILE A 423 -13.26 5.14 -2.75
N VAL A 424 -12.36 4.50 -2.00
CA VAL A 424 -11.05 5.05 -1.64
C VAL A 424 -9.97 4.06 -2.02
N PHE A 425 -8.96 4.54 -2.72
CA PHE A 425 -7.77 3.78 -3.05
C PHE A 425 -6.71 3.97 -1.97
N VAL A 426 -6.10 2.87 -1.53
CA VAL A 426 -5.00 2.88 -0.56
C VAL A 426 -3.76 2.32 -1.24
N PRO A 427 -2.81 3.19 -1.62
CA PRO A 427 -1.46 2.82 -2.05
C PRO A 427 -0.74 2.02 -0.96
N VAL A 428 -0.09 0.91 -1.33
CA VAL A 428 0.68 0.10 -0.38
C VAL A 428 2.06 -0.21 -0.95
N TYR A 429 3.08 0.29 -0.26
CA TYR A 429 4.45 -0.13 -0.54
C TYR A 429 4.77 -1.42 0.21
N ILE A 430 5.35 -2.39 -0.50
CA ILE A 430 5.87 -3.64 0.06
C ILE A 430 7.37 -3.71 -0.28
N GLY A 431 8.21 -3.67 0.75
CA GLY A 431 9.67 -3.74 0.63
C GLY A 431 10.23 -5.01 1.26
N TYR A 432 10.99 -5.77 0.50
CA TYR A 432 11.73 -6.94 1.00
C TYR A 432 13.21 -6.60 1.09
N GLU A 433 13.82 -6.86 2.25
CA GLU A 433 15.27 -6.80 2.40
C GLU A 433 15.97 -7.93 1.63
N LYS A 434 15.34 -9.10 1.54
CA LYS A 434 15.75 -10.18 0.63
C LYS A 434 14.54 -10.84 -0.03
N VAL A 435 14.46 -10.75 -1.35
CA VAL A 435 13.37 -11.39 -2.12
C VAL A 435 13.68 -12.88 -2.32
N MET A 436 12.72 -13.76 -2.04
CA MET A 436 12.88 -15.21 -2.23
C MET A 436 13.21 -15.57 -3.68
N GLU A 437 12.58 -14.87 -4.61
CA GLU A 437 12.75 -15.07 -6.05
C GLU A 437 13.97 -14.34 -6.63
N GLY A 438 14.81 -13.69 -5.81
CA GLY A 438 15.93 -12.87 -6.30
C GLY A 438 16.87 -13.62 -7.26
N ARG A 439 17.14 -14.91 -7.03
CA ARG A 439 17.97 -15.73 -7.94
C ARG A 439 17.31 -16.00 -9.30
N SER A 440 15.99 -16.16 -9.30
CA SER A 440 15.20 -16.34 -10.52
C SER A 440 15.20 -15.06 -11.33
N TYR A 441 15.06 -13.90 -10.67
CA TYR A 441 15.15 -12.59 -11.31
C TYR A 441 16.52 -12.37 -11.93
N LEU A 442 17.61 -12.69 -11.22
CA LEU A 442 18.97 -12.67 -11.78
C LEU A 442 19.11 -13.57 -13.01
N GLY A 443 18.47 -14.74 -13.02
CA GLY A 443 18.44 -15.62 -14.18
C GLY A 443 17.71 -15.01 -15.37
N GLU A 444 16.48 -14.50 -15.15
CA GLU A 444 15.65 -13.85 -16.17
C GLU A 444 16.37 -12.63 -16.78
N LEU A 445 17.00 -11.80 -15.95
CA LEU A 445 17.74 -10.61 -16.38
C LEU A 445 19.02 -10.94 -17.16
N ARG A 446 19.57 -12.15 -17.02
CA ARG A 446 20.69 -12.66 -17.82
C ARG A 446 20.22 -13.42 -19.08
N GLY A 447 18.97 -13.25 -19.48
CA GLY A 447 18.41 -13.85 -20.69
C GLY A 447 17.89 -15.28 -20.53
N LYS A 448 17.82 -15.84 -19.30
CA LYS A 448 17.14 -17.13 -19.11
C LYS A 448 15.64 -16.94 -19.35
N LYS A 449 15.01 -17.94 -19.99
CA LYS A 449 13.56 -17.94 -20.17
C LYS A 449 12.87 -17.93 -18.80
N LYS A 450 11.81 -17.14 -18.69
CA LYS A 450 10.93 -17.11 -17.51
C LYS A 450 10.46 -18.51 -17.16
N GLU A 451 10.91 -19.03 -16.02
CA GLU A 451 10.45 -20.31 -15.52
C GLU A 451 9.09 -20.16 -14.83
N LYS A 452 8.21 -21.16 -14.99
CA LYS A 452 6.98 -21.22 -14.21
C LYS A 452 7.33 -21.62 -12.78
N GLU A 453 7.61 -20.64 -11.94
CA GLU A 453 7.84 -20.89 -10.52
C GLU A 453 6.59 -21.55 -9.90
N SER A 454 6.79 -22.74 -9.31
CA SER A 454 5.73 -23.45 -8.59
C SER A 454 5.73 -23.02 -7.13
N VAL A 455 4.53 -22.77 -6.57
CA VAL A 455 4.34 -22.47 -5.14
C VAL A 455 4.93 -23.59 -4.25
N PHE A 456 4.92 -24.84 -4.73
CA PHE A 456 5.56 -25.97 -4.05
C PHE A 456 7.10 -25.89 -4.08
N GLY A 457 7.67 -25.31 -5.14
CA GLY A 457 9.10 -25.02 -5.23
C GLY A 457 9.54 -24.00 -4.18
N LEU A 458 8.77 -22.93 -4.02
CA LEU A 458 9.00 -21.94 -2.96
C LEU A 458 8.93 -22.57 -1.56
N ALA A 459 7.92 -23.41 -1.28
CA ALA A 459 7.80 -24.11 0.01
C ALA A 459 8.97 -25.08 0.31
N LYS A 460 9.51 -25.74 -0.72
CA LYS A 460 10.68 -26.62 -0.58
C LYS A 460 11.97 -25.84 -0.31
N THR A 461 12.11 -24.67 -0.96
CA THR A 461 13.22 -23.74 -0.71
C THR A 461 13.17 -23.23 0.72
N VAL A 462 12.00 -22.76 1.18
CA VAL A 462 11.70 -22.35 2.56
C VAL A 462 12.19 -23.36 3.61
N ARG A 463 11.97 -24.66 3.39
CA ARG A 463 12.34 -25.72 4.35
C ARG A 463 13.85 -25.99 4.42
N LYS A 464 14.65 -25.56 3.43
CA LYS A 464 16.10 -25.78 3.35
C LYS A 464 16.94 -24.56 3.77
N LEU A 465 16.30 -23.46 4.18
CA LEU A 465 16.98 -22.20 4.45
C LEU A 465 17.43 -22.14 5.92
N SER A 466 18.75 -22.04 6.12
CA SER A 466 19.37 -21.76 7.43
C SER A 466 19.48 -20.26 7.72
N ASN A 467 19.51 -19.41 6.67
CA ASN A 467 19.79 -17.98 6.79
C ASN A 467 18.52 -17.13 6.68
N SER A 468 18.47 -16.03 7.42
CA SER A 468 17.35 -15.08 7.41
C SER A 468 17.21 -14.36 6.06
N PHE A 469 15.96 -14.02 5.69
CA PHE A 469 15.62 -13.15 4.56
C PHE A 469 15.46 -11.68 4.97
N GLY A 470 15.88 -11.35 6.19
CA GLY A 470 15.74 -10.01 6.74
C GLY A 470 14.28 -9.70 7.09
N ARG A 471 13.91 -8.42 7.09
CA ARG A 471 12.56 -7.94 7.40
C ARG A 471 11.78 -7.63 6.13
N VAL A 472 10.46 -7.63 6.27
CA VAL A 472 9.54 -7.11 5.26
C VAL A 472 8.93 -5.82 5.80
N SER A 473 8.85 -4.79 4.96
CA SER A 473 8.21 -3.52 5.31
C SER A 473 6.91 -3.36 4.53
N VAL A 474 5.85 -2.96 5.21
CA VAL A 474 4.55 -2.61 4.64
C VAL A 474 4.19 -1.22 5.09
N ASN A 475 4.23 -0.28 4.15
CA ASN A 475 3.90 1.11 4.41
C ASN A 475 2.61 1.46 3.64
N PHE A 476 1.62 1.95 4.37
CA PHE A 476 0.39 2.46 3.77
C PHE A 476 0.58 3.92 3.36
N GLY A 477 0.21 4.25 2.12
CA GLY A 477 0.25 5.60 1.60
C GLY A 477 -1.00 6.40 1.88
N GLU A 478 -0.95 7.67 1.51
CA GLU A 478 -2.10 8.57 1.56
C GLU A 478 -3.25 8.01 0.72
N ALA A 479 -4.45 8.06 1.30
CA ALA A 479 -5.67 7.57 0.69
C ALA A 479 -6.11 8.49 -0.44
N ILE A 480 -6.45 7.91 -1.60
CA ILE A 480 -6.91 8.64 -2.78
C ILE A 480 -8.42 8.45 -2.89
N HIS A 481 -9.19 9.51 -2.66
CA HIS A 481 -10.64 9.49 -2.79
C HIS A 481 -11.03 9.53 -4.27
N LEU A 482 -11.76 8.52 -4.75
CA LEU A 482 -12.11 8.46 -6.18
C LEU A 482 -12.96 9.66 -6.61
N SER A 483 -13.84 10.16 -5.74
CA SER A 483 -14.65 11.34 -6.02
C SER A 483 -13.82 12.59 -6.31
N GLU A 484 -12.73 12.80 -5.57
CA GLU A 484 -11.85 13.97 -5.75
C GLU A 484 -11.10 13.88 -7.09
N VAL A 485 -10.61 12.69 -7.46
CA VAL A 485 -9.98 12.48 -8.77
C VAL A 485 -10.96 12.77 -9.92
N LEU A 486 -12.24 12.41 -9.74
CA LEU A 486 -13.27 12.71 -10.73
C LEU A 486 -13.63 14.20 -10.74
N ASP A 487 -13.60 14.88 -9.59
CA ASP A 487 -13.83 16.32 -9.50
C ASP A 487 -12.75 17.12 -10.22
N ASP A 488 -11.49 16.71 -10.07
CA ASP A 488 -10.34 17.34 -10.73
C ASP A 488 -10.39 17.20 -12.27
N VAL A 489 -10.96 16.10 -12.77
CA VAL A 489 -11.01 15.81 -14.22
C VAL A 489 -12.32 16.30 -14.86
N HIS A 490 -13.45 16.17 -14.16
CA HIS A 490 -14.78 16.49 -14.69
C HIS A 490 -15.80 16.79 -13.57
N GLY A 491 -15.82 18.02 -13.05
CA GLY A 491 -16.62 18.41 -11.87
C GLY A 491 -18.15 18.16 -11.93
N SER A 492 -18.74 18.06 -13.13
CA SER A 492 -20.18 17.77 -13.29
C SER A 492 -20.53 16.28 -13.38
N TRP A 493 -19.59 15.38 -13.08
CA TRP A 493 -19.82 13.94 -13.18
C TRP A 493 -20.99 13.44 -12.32
N ARG A 494 -21.36 14.13 -11.23
CA ARG A 494 -22.48 13.70 -10.36
C ARG A 494 -23.85 13.92 -10.98
N ASP A 495 -23.97 14.83 -11.94
CA ASP A 495 -25.24 15.24 -12.55
C ASP A 495 -25.61 14.38 -13.77
N GLU A 496 -24.71 13.51 -14.20
CA GLU A 496 -24.87 12.64 -15.36
C GLU A 496 -25.36 11.24 -14.97
N ALA A 497 -26.16 10.64 -15.85
CA ALA A 497 -26.59 9.25 -15.69
C ALA A 497 -25.61 8.30 -16.41
N TYR A 498 -25.05 7.34 -15.67
CA TYR A 498 -24.18 6.31 -16.23
C TYR A 498 -24.87 4.95 -16.20
N ASP A 499 -25.09 4.36 -17.37
CA ASP A 499 -25.49 2.97 -17.49
C ASP A 499 -24.28 2.01 -17.50
N ALA A 500 -24.54 0.71 -17.65
CA ALA A 500 -23.48 -0.31 -17.62
C ALA A 500 -22.57 -0.29 -18.85
N GLU A 501 -23.00 0.27 -19.99
CA GLU A 501 -22.28 0.23 -21.26
C GLU A 501 -21.63 1.58 -21.61
N TYR A 502 -22.18 2.67 -21.08
CA TYR A 502 -21.73 4.03 -21.32
C TYR A 502 -20.27 4.23 -20.85
N ARG A 503 -19.48 4.84 -21.75
CA ARG A 503 -18.07 5.17 -21.53
C ARG A 503 -17.85 6.64 -21.87
N PRO A 504 -17.76 7.51 -20.85
CA PRO A 504 -17.47 8.92 -21.07
C PRO A 504 -16.13 9.12 -21.77
N LYS A 505 -16.00 10.13 -22.62
CA LYS A 505 -14.74 10.45 -23.32
C LYS A 505 -13.62 10.77 -22.33
N TRP A 506 -13.95 11.45 -21.23
CA TRP A 506 -13.01 11.84 -20.16
C TRP A 506 -12.61 10.67 -19.25
N LEU A 507 -13.25 9.50 -19.35
CA LEU A 507 -12.93 8.33 -18.51
C LEU A 507 -11.46 7.92 -18.61
N ASN A 508 -10.88 7.96 -19.82
CA ASN A 508 -9.48 7.60 -20.02
C ASN A 508 -8.55 8.57 -19.29
N SER A 509 -8.87 9.86 -19.28
CA SER A 509 -8.12 10.88 -18.53
C SER A 509 -8.21 10.64 -17.03
N ALA A 510 -9.42 10.39 -16.51
CA ALA A 510 -9.61 10.06 -15.09
C ALA A 510 -8.86 8.80 -14.66
N VAL A 511 -8.85 7.77 -15.50
CA VAL A 511 -8.12 6.53 -15.23
C VAL A 511 -6.61 6.75 -15.32
N SER A 512 -6.13 7.58 -16.25
CA SER A 512 -4.72 7.94 -16.36
C SER A 512 -4.24 8.71 -15.13
N GLU A 513 -5.01 9.73 -14.70
CA GLU A 513 -4.73 10.52 -13.51
C GLU A 513 -4.71 9.64 -12.25
N LEU A 514 -5.72 8.80 -12.07
CA LEU A 514 -5.77 7.84 -10.97
C LEU A 514 -4.58 6.86 -11.02
N SER A 515 -4.20 6.38 -12.21
CA SER A 515 -3.05 5.47 -12.37
C SER A 515 -1.75 6.13 -11.92
N PHE A 516 -1.55 7.40 -12.31
CA PHE A 516 -0.39 8.19 -11.91
C PHE A 516 -0.37 8.41 -10.40
N ARG A 517 -1.45 8.93 -9.80
CA ARG A 517 -1.56 9.16 -8.34
C ARG A 517 -1.30 7.90 -7.53
N VAL A 518 -1.84 6.76 -7.95
CA VAL A 518 -1.57 5.49 -7.27
C VAL A 518 -0.09 5.12 -7.33
N ALA A 519 0.54 5.19 -8.51
CA ALA A 519 1.94 4.83 -8.67
C ALA A 519 2.88 5.79 -7.91
N SER A 520 2.61 7.10 -7.97
CA SER A 520 3.39 8.10 -7.24
C SER A 520 3.23 7.95 -5.72
N ASN A 521 2.02 7.66 -5.24
CA ASN A 521 1.78 7.50 -3.79
C ASN A 521 2.35 6.18 -3.25
N ILE A 522 2.42 5.11 -4.05
CA ILE A 522 3.20 3.90 -3.71
C ILE A 522 4.68 4.29 -3.48
N ASN A 523 5.27 5.05 -4.41
CA ASN A 523 6.66 5.50 -4.29
C ASN A 523 6.87 6.50 -3.14
N ALA A 524 5.89 7.37 -2.86
CA ALA A 524 5.88 8.25 -1.71
C ALA A 524 5.70 7.51 -0.37
N SER A 525 5.45 6.21 -0.39
CA SER A 525 5.30 5.38 0.82
C SER A 525 6.48 4.42 1.02
N VAL A 526 7.59 4.59 0.29
CA VAL A 526 8.72 3.68 0.36
C VAL A 526 9.31 3.56 1.77
N ALA A 527 9.72 2.35 2.14
CA ALA A 527 10.55 2.11 3.32
C ALA A 527 12.02 1.95 2.89
N VAL A 528 12.83 2.96 3.19
CA VAL A 528 14.28 2.88 3.01
C VAL A 528 14.82 1.92 4.07
N ASN A 529 15.61 0.94 3.62
CA ASN A 529 16.21 -0.07 4.49
C ASN A 529 17.75 -0.06 4.34
N PRO A 530 18.49 -0.71 5.26
CA PRO A 530 19.96 -0.72 5.24
C PRO A 530 20.55 -1.21 3.90
N ILE A 531 19.93 -2.24 3.30
CA ILE A 531 20.39 -2.86 2.06
C ILE A 531 20.19 -1.90 0.88
N GLY A 532 19.06 -1.21 0.79
CA GLY A 532 18.79 -0.20 -0.23
C GLY A 532 19.78 0.96 -0.15
N MET A 533 20.11 1.41 1.07
CA MET A 533 21.10 2.48 1.28
C MET A 533 22.51 2.02 0.86
N ALA A 534 22.97 0.86 1.34
CA ALA A 534 24.27 0.30 0.97
C ALA A 534 24.37 0.05 -0.54
N ALA A 535 23.32 -0.48 -1.16
CA ALA A 535 23.25 -0.68 -2.60
C ALA A 535 23.39 0.63 -3.36
N THR A 536 22.69 1.67 -2.92
CA THR A 536 22.70 2.98 -3.59
C THR A 536 24.09 3.61 -3.55
N VAL A 537 24.75 3.61 -2.39
CA VAL A 537 26.10 4.19 -2.25
C VAL A 537 27.15 3.36 -2.99
N LEU A 538 27.19 2.04 -2.79
CA LEU A 538 28.21 1.18 -3.41
C LEU A 538 28.08 1.11 -4.93
N LEU A 539 26.86 1.07 -5.49
CA LEU A 539 26.65 1.12 -6.94
C LEU A 539 26.97 2.50 -7.54
N GLY A 540 27.07 3.55 -6.72
CA GLY A 540 27.55 4.86 -7.13
C GLY A 540 29.08 4.93 -7.27
N THR A 541 29.84 3.93 -6.80
CA THR A 541 31.31 3.92 -6.91
C THR A 541 31.78 3.24 -8.20
N GLU A 542 32.98 3.59 -8.70
CA GLU A 542 33.47 3.05 -9.99
C GLU A 542 33.78 1.56 -9.93
N ARG A 543 34.27 1.09 -8.78
CA ARG A 543 34.74 -0.27 -8.57
C ARG A 543 33.77 -1.12 -7.75
N LEU A 544 32.57 -0.59 -7.47
CA LEU A 544 31.58 -1.20 -6.59
C LEU A 544 32.13 -1.54 -5.20
N ALA A 545 33.14 -0.79 -4.77
CA ALA A 545 33.88 -0.98 -3.53
C ALA A 545 34.24 0.37 -2.91
N MET A 546 34.41 0.40 -1.59
CA MET A 546 34.75 1.60 -0.82
C MET A 546 35.38 1.24 0.53
N ASP A 547 36.23 2.13 1.05
CA ASP A 547 36.71 2.08 2.44
C ASP A 547 35.51 2.09 3.43
N GLU A 548 35.55 1.25 4.45
CA GLU A 548 34.47 1.11 5.43
C GLU A 548 34.14 2.45 6.10
N GLY A 549 35.15 3.21 6.54
CA GLY A 549 34.93 4.48 7.22
C GLY A 549 34.25 5.51 6.32
N GLN A 550 34.67 5.61 5.06
CA GLN A 550 34.03 6.46 4.06
C GLN A 550 32.59 6.01 3.76
N LEU A 551 32.36 4.70 3.63
CA LEU A 551 31.03 4.16 3.34
C LEU A 551 30.05 4.46 4.48
N ILE A 552 30.47 4.28 5.74
CA ILE A 552 29.66 4.63 6.92
C ILE A 552 29.23 6.10 6.85
N ARG A 553 30.19 7.01 6.68
CA ARG A 553 29.92 8.45 6.65
C ARG A 553 28.98 8.83 5.50
N LEU A 554 29.21 8.32 4.29
CA LEU A 554 28.34 8.61 3.15
C LEU A 554 26.91 8.12 3.37
N MET A 555 26.73 6.92 3.90
CA MET A 555 25.38 6.40 4.18
C MET A 555 24.66 7.23 5.24
N ASP A 556 25.32 7.60 6.34
CA ASP A 556 24.76 8.47 7.36
C ASP A 556 24.40 9.85 6.80
N GLN A 557 25.27 10.41 5.97
CA GLN A 557 25.07 11.70 5.31
C GLN A 557 23.93 11.69 4.28
N TYR A 558 23.74 10.62 3.51
CA TYR A 558 22.59 10.51 2.60
C TYR A 558 21.28 10.24 3.34
N ALA A 559 21.32 9.48 4.44
CA ALA A 559 20.17 9.37 5.33
C ALA A 559 19.81 10.73 5.95
N ALA A 560 20.80 11.54 6.34
CA ALA A 560 20.58 12.91 6.82
C ALA A 560 20.00 13.81 5.72
N LEU A 561 20.49 13.70 4.47
CA LEU A 561 19.95 14.43 3.33
C LEU A 561 18.46 14.13 3.10
N LEU A 562 18.05 12.85 3.19
CA LEU A 562 16.64 12.46 3.09
C LEU A 562 15.80 12.93 4.28
N LYS A 563 16.40 13.17 5.45
CA LYS A 563 15.72 13.76 6.62
C LYS A 563 15.54 15.27 6.48
N ALA A 564 16.52 15.96 5.88
CA ALA A 564 16.50 17.41 5.72
C ALA A 564 15.40 17.86 4.75
N PHE A 565 15.19 17.11 3.67
CA PHE A 565 14.04 17.32 2.79
C PHE A 565 13.27 16.01 2.56
N PRO A 566 12.34 15.66 3.47
CA PRO A 566 11.56 14.43 3.39
C PRO A 566 10.73 14.37 2.11
N TYR A 567 10.89 13.27 1.35
CA TYR A 567 10.14 13.08 0.11
C TYR A 567 8.63 12.99 0.34
N ALA A 568 8.16 12.40 1.45
CA ALA A 568 6.78 12.46 1.92
C ALA A 568 6.71 12.00 3.39
N GLU A 569 5.65 12.37 4.11
CA GLU A 569 5.47 11.98 5.53
C GLU A 569 5.35 10.46 5.71
N THR A 570 4.90 9.75 4.68
CA THR A 570 4.73 8.30 4.69
C THR A 570 6.01 7.50 4.45
N VAL A 571 7.13 8.16 4.09
CA VAL A 571 8.43 7.52 3.89
C VAL A 571 9.06 7.19 5.24
N THR A 572 9.64 6.01 5.37
CA THR A 572 10.39 5.61 6.58
C THR A 572 11.86 5.38 6.26
N LEU A 573 12.73 5.77 7.19
CA LEU A 573 14.18 5.60 7.08
C LEU A 573 14.68 4.45 7.96
N PRO A 574 15.85 3.86 7.64
CA PRO A 574 16.41 2.77 8.45
C PRO A 574 16.83 3.27 9.84
N GLU A 575 16.62 2.42 10.84
CA GLU A 575 17.12 2.62 12.20
C GLU A 575 18.63 2.31 12.29
N GLY A 576 19.34 2.93 13.23
CA GLY A 576 20.78 2.73 13.43
C GLY A 576 21.65 3.68 12.59
N SER A 577 22.93 3.33 12.48
CA SER A 577 23.97 4.08 11.75
C SER A 577 24.49 3.30 10.55
N GLY A 578 25.26 3.96 9.69
CA GLY A 578 25.96 3.33 8.57
C GLY A 578 26.79 2.11 8.99
N LYS A 579 27.38 2.14 10.19
CA LYS A 579 28.13 1.00 10.74
C LYS A 579 27.23 -0.22 10.97
N ASP A 580 26.07 -0.01 11.57
CA ASP A 580 25.08 -1.07 11.80
C ASP A 580 24.56 -1.64 10.48
N TRP A 581 24.38 -0.78 9.48
CA TRP A 581 23.91 -1.16 8.15
C TRP A 581 24.91 -2.02 7.38
N ILE A 582 26.21 -1.72 7.47
CA ILE A 582 27.26 -2.56 6.87
C ILE A 582 27.27 -3.94 7.51
N ALA A 583 27.31 -3.99 8.85
CA ALA A 583 27.32 -5.26 9.60
C ALA A 583 26.07 -6.11 9.26
N TYR A 584 24.91 -5.45 9.11
CA TYR A 584 23.68 -6.11 8.69
C TYR A 584 23.78 -6.69 7.26
N CYS A 585 24.27 -5.89 6.30
CA CYS A 585 24.43 -6.33 4.91
C CYS A 585 25.44 -7.49 4.78
N GLU A 586 26.51 -7.46 5.59
CA GLU A 586 27.53 -8.51 5.66
C GLU A 586 26.92 -9.81 6.22
N GLY A 587 26.19 -9.73 7.34
CA GLY A 587 25.46 -10.87 7.91
C GLY A 587 24.41 -11.48 6.98
N MET A 588 23.86 -10.67 6.06
CA MET A 588 22.92 -11.11 5.02
C MET A 588 23.61 -11.73 3.78
N GLY A 589 24.93 -11.66 3.71
CA GLY A 589 25.78 -12.14 2.61
C GLY A 589 25.61 -11.34 1.32
N LEU A 590 25.35 -10.04 1.43
CA LEU A 590 25.12 -9.14 0.29
C LEU A 590 26.34 -8.29 -0.07
N VAL A 591 27.20 -8.02 0.91
CA VAL A 591 28.48 -7.33 0.74
C VAL A 591 29.62 -8.21 1.22
N THR A 592 30.81 -8.02 0.68
CA THR A 592 32.04 -8.72 1.09
C THR A 592 32.99 -7.72 1.75
N ARG A 593 33.56 -8.10 2.90
CA ARG A 593 34.65 -7.37 3.56
C ARG A 593 35.99 -7.93 3.12
N GLN A 594 36.89 -7.06 2.67
CA GLN A 594 38.26 -7.39 2.32
C GLN A 594 39.21 -6.73 3.33
N PRO A 595 39.78 -7.50 4.27
CA PRO A 595 40.64 -6.96 5.31
C PRO A 595 41.92 -6.33 4.74
N GLN A 596 42.27 -5.13 5.20
CA GLN A 596 43.47 -4.42 4.77
C GLN A 596 44.14 -3.70 5.93
N LYS A 597 45.48 -3.57 5.87
CA LYS A 597 46.27 -2.92 6.94
C LYS A 597 45.93 -1.44 7.17
N LEU A 598 45.35 -0.77 6.16
CA LEU A 598 45.05 0.67 6.16
C LEU A 598 43.56 0.98 6.35
N GLY A 599 42.72 -0.03 6.59
CA GLY A 599 41.26 0.09 6.67
C GLY A 599 40.57 -0.87 5.71
N ASP A 600 39.55 -1.57 6.20
CA ASP A 600 38.86 -2.60 5.45
C ASP A 600 38.08 -2.02 4.26
N ILE A 601 38.05 -2.79 3.16
CA ILE A 601 37.29 -2.43 1.96
C ILE A 601 36.01 -3.24 1.94
N ILE A 602 34.88 -2.58 1.74
CA ILE A 602 33.57 -3.19 1.53
C ILE A 602 33.26 -3.18 0.03
N ALA A 603 32.93 -4.34 -0.55
CA ALA A 603 32.74 -4.50 -1.98
C ALA A 603 31.48 -5.31 -2.35
N LEU A 604 30.96 -5.07 -3.56
CA LEU A 604 29.96 -5.91 -4.21
C LEU A 604 30.61 -6.82 -5.25
N GLU A 605 30.38 -8.13 -5.13
CA GLU A 605 31.00 -9.12 -6.01
C GLU A 605 29.97 -9.95 -6.79
N GLY A 606 30.33 -10.28 -8.04
CA GLY A 606 29.62 -11.24 -8.88
C GLY A 606 28.11 -11.00 -9.00
N SER A 607 27.31 -12.00 -8.62
CA SER A 607 25.84 -11.95 -8.69
C SER A 607 25.20 -10.97 -7.69
N ASN A 608 25.90 -10.65 -6.60
CA ASN A 608 25.37 -9.73 -5.59
C ASN A 608 25.35 -8.30 -6.13
N ALA A 609 26.35 -7.88 -6.90
CA ALA A 609 26.35 -6.57 -7.55
C ALA A 609 25.09 -6.34 -8.41
N ILE A 610 24.72 -7.33 -9.23
CA ILE A 610 23.49 -7.26 -10.04
C ILE A 610 22.26 -7.25 -9.13
N LEU A 611 22.21 -8.07 -8.09
CA LEU A 611 21.06 -8.09 -7.18
C LEU A 611 20.91 -6.77 -6.42
N MET A 612 22.00 -6.09 -6.08
CA MET A 612 21.95 -4.80 -5.41
C MET A 612 21.32 -3.70 -6.28
N THR A 613 21.36 -3.83 -7.61
CA THR A 613 20.63 -2.89 -8.51
C THR A 613 19.14 -2.93 -8.22
N TYR A 614 18.57 -4.10 -7.94
CA TYR A 614 17.16 -4.25 -7.54
C TYR A 614 16.87 -3.45 -6.26
N TYR A 615 17.72 -3.55 -5.24
CA TYR A 615 17.48 -2.86 -3.97
C TYR A 615 17.67 -1.35 -4.07
N ARG A 616 18.70 -0.88 -4.79
CA ARG A 616 18.86 0.55 -5.13
C ARG A 616 17.61 1.09 -5.83
N ASN A 617 17.10 0.38 -6.82
CA ASN A 617 15.97 0.83 -7.63
C ASN A 617 14.67 1.01 -6.84
N ASN A 618 14.55 0.40 -5.65
CA ASN A 618 13.40 0.64 -4.77
C ASN A 618 13.41 2.04 -4.14
N ILE A 619 14.58 2.70 -4.01
CA ILE A 619 14.72 4.00 -3.34
C ILE A 619 15.33 5.09 -4.25
N GLN A 620 15.72 4.74 -5.48
CA GLN A 620 16.39 5.66 -6.42
C GLN A 620 15.60 6.94 -6.67
N HIS A 621 14.26 6.86 -6.72
CA HIS A 621 13.39 8.01 -6.96
C HIS A 621 13.49 9.10 -5.88
N LEU A 622 13.85 8.74 -4.64
CA LEU A 622 14.07 9.70 -3.55
C LEU A 622 15.26 10.62 -3.82
N PHE A 623 16.26 10.14 -4.56
CA PHE A 623 17.47 10.87 -4.88
C PHE A 623 17.45 11.49 -6.29
N ALA A 624 16.39 11.29 -7.08
CA ALA A 624 16.39 11.64 -8.50
C ALA A 624 16.72 13.12 -8.77
N LEU A 625 16.06 14.04 -8.07
CA LEU A 625 16.30 15.49 -8.20
C LEU A 625 17.66 15.95 -7.65
N PRO A 626 18.06 15.62 -6.40
CA PRO A 626 19.37 16.04 -5.91
C PRO A 626 20.52 15.44 -6.71
N SER A 627 20.38 14.21 -7.21
CA SER A 627 21.34 13.59 -8.13
C SER A 627 21.40 14.26 -9.50
N LEU A 628 20.26 14.69 -10.04
CA LEU A 628 20.22 15.44 -11.30
C LEU A 628 20.88 16.82 -11.15
N ILE A 629 20.66 17.50 -10.02
CA ILE A 629 21.35 18.77 -9.75
C ILE A 629 22.86 18.52 -9.61
N ALA A 630 23.24 17.50 -8.84
CA ALA A 630 24.65 17.14 -8.65
C ALA A 630 25.37 16.79 -9.96
N SER A 631 24.70 16.12 -10.91
CA SER A 631 25.33 15.75 -12.18
C SER A 631 25.62 16.93 -13.11
N LEU A 632 24.95 18.07 -12.94
CA LEU A 632 25.29 19.32 -13.66
C LEU A 632 26.67 19.85 -13.29
N PHE A 633 27.20 19.45 -12.14
CA PHE A 633 28.50 19.86 -11.60
C PHE A 633 29.61 18.83 -11.85
N GLU A 634 29.36 17.74 -12.58
CA GLU A 634 30.42 16.79 -12.95
C GLU A 634 31.45 17.44 -13.89
N ASN A 635 31.00 18.27 -14.82
CA ASN A 635 31.85 18.90 -15.85
C ASN A 635 31.92 20.43 -15.74
N LYS A 636 31.24 21.04 -14.77
CA LYS A 636 31.14 22.49 -14.59
C LYS A 636 31.45 22.86 -13.15
N ASP A 637 32.35 23.82 -12.98
CA ASP A 637 32.74 24.29 -11.65
C ASP A 637 31.66 25.15 -11.00
N SER A 638 30.93 25.93 -11.81
CA SER A 638 29.81 26.73 -11.35
C SER A 638 28.77 27.00 -12.45
N LEU A 639 27.53 27.22 -12.03
CA LEU A 639 26.38 27.56 -12.88
C LEU A 639 25.51 28.61 -12.18
N GLY A 640 24.86 29.48 -12.95
CA GLY A 640 23.84 30.38 -12.41
C GLY A 640 22.62 29.59 -11.96
N ARG A 641 22.00 29.99 -10.85
CA ARG A 641 20.85 29.28 -10.26
C ARG A 641 19.71 29.06 -11.25
N ASP A 642 19.36 30.09 -12.02
CA ASP A 642 18.31 30.01 -13.06
C ASP A 642 18.58 28.94 -14.12
N LYS A 643 19.86 28.78 -14.53
CA LYS A 643 20.22 27.75 -15.52
C LYS A 643 20.11 26.35 -14.92
N ILE A 644 20.46 26.15 -13.65
CA ILE A 644 20.28 24.87 -12.95
C ILE A 644 18.79 24.52 -12.90
N VAL A 645 17.97 25.48 -12.47
CA VAL A 645 16.51 25.30 -12.38
C VAL A 645 15.91 24.99 -13.75
N PHE A 646 16.34 25.71 -14.80
CA PHE A 646 15.90 25.46 -16.17
C PHE A 646 16.24 24.03 -16.62
N LEU A 647 17.52 23.64 -16.56
CA LEU A 647 17.98 22.32 -17.02
C LEU A 647 17.29 21.17 -16.28
N ALA A 648 17.17 21.30 -14.94
CA ALA A 648 16.49 20.30 -14.13
C ALA A 648 14.98 20.23 -14.43
N SER A 649 14.33 21.37 -14.70
CA SER A 649 12.91 21.43 -15.07
C SER A 649 12.65 20.80 -16.44
N VAL A 650 13.55 20.97 -17.42
CA VAL A 650 13.44 20.34 -18.74
C VAL A 650 13.52 18.81 -18.65
N ALA A 651 14.39 18.28 -17.77
CA ALA A 651 14.53 16.84 -17.57
C ALA A 651 13.42 16.23 -16.69
N TYR A 652 12.74 17.05 -15.88
CA TYR A 652 11.80 16.58 -14.86
C TYR A 652 10.65 15.71 -15.39
N PRO A 653 9.91 16.07 -16.46
CA PRO A 653 8.78 15.27 -16.94
C PRO A 653 9.16 13.83 -17.32
N TYR A 654 10.37 13.65 -17.87
CA TYR A 654 10.89 12.34 -18.24
C TYR A 654 11.20 11.50 -17.00
N LEU A 655 11.91 12.10 -16.03
CA LEU A 655 12.18 11.45 -14.75
C LEU A 655 10.89 11.12 -13.98
N GLN A 656 9.93 12.06 -13.95
CA GLN A 656 8.64 11.88 -13.31
C GLN A 656 7.89 10.69 -13.90
N SER A 657 7.85 10.56 -15.22
CA SER A 657 7.16 9.43 -15.89
C SER A 657 7.86 8.08 -15.71
N GLU A 658 9.19 8.08 -15.62
CA GLU A 658 9.98 6.85 -15.50
C GLU A 658 10.07 6.34 -14.05
N LEU A 659 10.08 7.26 -13.09
CA LEU A 659 10.24 6.99 -11.66
C LEU A 659 8.97 7.25 -10.84
N PHE A 660 7.88 7.66 -11.47
CA PHE A 660 6.63 8.06 -10.81
C PHE A 660 6.88 9.05 -9.67
N LEU A 661 7.58 10.15 -9.99
CA LEU A 661 7.84 11.20 -9.02
C LEU A 661 6.53 11.91 -8.65
N LYS A 662 6.38 12.30 -7.38
CA LYS A 662 5.08 12.74 -6.84
C LYS A 662 4.70 14.18 -7.19
N TYR A 663 5.69 15.04 -7.40
CA TYR A 663 5.43 16.48 -7.57
C TYR A 663 4.84 16.73 -8.95
N GLN A 664 3.86 17.63 -9.02
CA GLN A 664 3.30 18.00 -10.31
C GLN A 664 4.28 18.88 -11.10
N PRO A 665 4.19 18.93 -12.45
CA PRO A 665 5.15 19.69 -13.27
C PRO A 665 5.23 21.19 -12.92
N ASP A 666 4.15 21.80 -12.47
CA ASP A 666 4.07 23.18 -12.00
C ASP A 666 4.80 23.42 -10.67
N GLU A 667 4.87 22.39 -9.81
CA GLU A 667 5.63 22.43 -8.55
C GLU A 667 7.13 22.17 -8.74
N ALA A 668 7.54 21.57 -9.87
CA ALA A 668 8.90 21.07 -10.09
C ALA A 668 9.96 22.16 -9.86
N ARG A 669 9.76 23.37 -10.39
CA ARG A 669 10.67 24.50 -10.21
C ARG A 669 10.89 24.88 -8.74
N LYS A 670 9.82 24.87 -7.95
CA LYS A 670 9.89 25.17 -6.52
C LYS A 670 10.69 24.10 -5.77
N VAL A 671 10.40 22.83 -6.06
CA VAL A 671 11.09 21.69 -5.44
C VAL A 671 12.56 21.63 -5.82
N ILE A 672 12.90 21.96 -7.07
CA ILE A 672 14.31 22.06 -7.53
C ILE A 672 15.05 23.15 -6.76
N ASN A 673 14.44 24.33 -6.57
CA ASN A 673 15.03 25.40 -5.78
C ASN A 673 15.28 24.95 -4.33
N GLN A 674 14.31 24.31 -3.70
CA GLN A 674 14.49 23.78 -2.34
C GLN A 674 15.62 22.75 -2.26
N TRP A 675 15.75 21.87 -3.26
CA TRP A 675 16.87 20.93 -3.31
C TRP A 675 18.21 21.64 -3.47
N ILE A 676 18.31 22.70 -4.27
CA ILE A 676 19.53 23.52 -4.37
C ILE A 676 19.91 24.05 -2.99
N ASP A 677 18.96 24.61 -2.25
CA ASP A 677 19.21 25.16 -0.91
C ASP A 677 19.67 24.07 0.06
N VAL A 678 19.01 22.92 0.07
CA VAL A 678 19.38 21.76 0.90
C VAL A 678 20.79 21.24 0.54
N LEU A 679 21.15 21.21 -0.74
CA LEU A 679 22.50 20.82 -1.17
C LEU A 679 23.56 21.83 -0.71
N ILE A 680 23.23 23.11 -0.66
CA ILE A 680 24.11 24.15 -0.11
C ILE A 680 24.27 23.99 1.41
N GLU A 681 23.16 23.84 2.15
CA GLU A 681 23.17 23.65 3.60
C GLU A 681 23.94 22.40 4.06
N HIS A 682 24.03 21.39 3.21
CA HIS A 682 24.76 20.15 3.46
C HIS A 682 26.18 20.10 2.84
N ASP A 683 26.73 21.25 2.46
CA ASP A 683 28.09 21.40 1.87
C ASP A 683 28.32 20.59 0.59
N LEU A 684 27.26 20.17 -0.10
CA LEU A 684 27.33 19.50 -1.39
C LEU A 684 27.49 20.50 -2.53
N LEU A 685 27.00 21.72 -2.36
CA LEU A 685 27.18 22.86 -3.24
C LEU A 685 27.54 24.10 -2.41
N LYS A 686 28.05 25.15 -3.06
CA LYS A 686 28.41 26.41 -2.39
C LYS A 686 27.82 27.59 -3.14
N PRO A 687 27.25 28.59 -2.45
CA PRO A 687 26.91 29.85 -3.10
C PRO A 687 28.19 30.60 -3.46
N LEU A 688 28.19 31.25 -4.61
CA LEU A 688 29.23 32.13 -5.12
C LEU A 688 28.60 33.51 -5.40
N ASP A 689 29.43 34.47 -5.82
CA ASP A 689 28.96 35.79 -6.22
C ASP A 689 28.01 35.71 -7.44
N ASP A 690 27.20 36.75 -7.64
CA ASP A 690 26.26 36.89 -8.77
C ASP A 690 25.23 35.76 -8.92
N ASP A 691 24.69 35.25 -7.81
CA ASP A 691 23.70 34.15 -7.77
C ASP A 691 24.18 32.87 -8.48
N ARG A 692 25.50 32.66 -8.49
CA ARG A 692 26.13 31.45 -8.98
C ARG A 692 26.22 30.42 -7.87
N ILE A 693 26.14 29.17 -8.26
CA ILE A 693 26.34 28.03 -7.38
C ILE A 693 27.54 27.26 -7.90
N GLY A 694 28.45 26.91 -7.00
CA GLY A 694 29.69 26.19 -7.28
C GLY A 694 29.71 24.80 -6.65
N ARG A 695 30.53 23.92 -7.22
CA ARG A 695 30.85 22.63 -6.62
C ARG A 695 31.96 22.75 -5.57
N PRO A 696 32.12 21.76 -4.66
CA PRO A 696 33.25 21.70 -3.74
C PRO A 696 34.59 21.51 -4.46
N GLU A 697 35.68 21.85 -3.77
CA GLU A 697 37.04 21.70 -4.30
C GLU A 697 37.42 20.23 -4.54
N GLU A 698 38.23 20.00 -5.57
CA GLU A 698 38.75 18.67 -5.88
C GLU A 698 39.55 18.08 -4.72
N GLY A 699 39.46 16.76 -4.54
CA GLY A 699 40.15 16.05 -3.45
C GLY A 699 39.50 16.18 -2.06
N THR A 700 38.44 16.99 -1.91
CA THR A 700 37.67 17.07 -0.66
C THR A 700 36.65 15.94 -0.51
N GLU A 701 36.28 15.63 0.74
CA GLU A 701 35.21 14.67 1.03
C GLU A 701 33.85 15.13 0.47
N ALA A 702 33.59 16.44 0.49
CA ALA A 702 32.39 17.03 -0.10
C ALA A 702 32.29 16.76 -1.61
N MET A 703 33.39 16.86 -2.35
CA MET A 703 33.41 16.53 -3.78
C MET A 703 33.18 15.03 -4.02
N LEU A 704 33.74 14.15 -3.18
CA LEU A 704 33.47 12.70 -3.25
C LEU A 704 31.96 12.42 -3.06
N ARG A 705 31.35 13.05 -2.06
CA ARG A 705 29.91 12.93 -1.79
C ARG A 705 29.08 13.44 -2.97
N LEU A 706 29.39 14.62 -3.52
CA LEU A 706 28.70 15.14 -4.70
C LEU A 706 28.80 14.21 -5.92
N ARG A 707 30.00 13.66 -6.18
CA ARG A 707 30.23 12.70 -7.28
C ARG A 707 29.43 11.42 -7.10
N VAL A 708 29.45 10.82 -5.91
CA VAL A 708 28.66 9.60 -5.66
C VAL A 708 27.16 9.87 -5.82
N LEU A 709 26.67 11.01 -5.33
CA LEU A 709 25.27 11.41 -5.47
C LEU A 709 24.85 11.56 -6.93
N SER A 710 25.65 12.24 -7.77
CA SER A 710 25.37 12.44 -9.19
C SER A 710 25.16 11.13 -9.96
N ARG A 711 25.82 10.06 -9.51
CA ARG A 711 25.76 8.75 -10.16
C ARG A 711 24.50 7.94 -9.87
N PHE A 712 23.67 8.34 -8.90
CA PHE A 712 22.44 7.59 -8.62
C PHE A 712 21.42 7.67 -9.76
N ILE A 713 21.49 8.68 -10.62
CA ILE A 713 20.57 8.85 -11.76
C ILE A 713 21.25 8.72 -13.13
N ILE A 714 22.58 8.57 -13.17
CA ILE A 714 23.36 8.69 -14.40
C ILE A 714 22.94 7.70 -15.49
N GLN A 715 22.58 6.47 -15.11
CA GLN A 715 22.12 5.44 -16.05
C GLN A 715 20.81 5.83 -16.75
N THR A 716 19.94 6.57 -16.08
CA THR A 716 18.70 7.09 -16.67
C THR A 716 19.02 8.20 -17.66
N VAL A 717 19.90 9.13 -17.28
CA VAL A 717 20.35 10.22 -18.17
C VAL A 717 21.09 9.69 -19.41
N GLU A 718 21.95 8.69 -19.23
CA GLU A 718 22.66 8.01 -20.33
C GLU A 718 21.69 7.40 -21.34
N ARG A 719 20.62 6.73 -20.89
CA ARG A 719 19.57 6.21 -21.79
C ARG A 719 18.90 7.32 -22.58
N TYR A 720 18.56 8.44 -21.95
CA TYR A 720 17.95 9.58 -22.65
C TYR A 720 18.90 10.13 -23.71
N HIS A 721 20.19 10.26 -23.37
CA HIS A 721 21.20 10.73 -24.32
C HIS A 721 21.44 9.76 -25.47
N ILE A 722 21.41 8.45 -25.23
CA ILE A 722 21.48 7.41 -26.27
C ILE A 722 20.33 7.57 -27.27
N ALA A 723 19.09 7.68 -26.78
CA ALA A 723 17.93 7.83 -27.64
C ALA A 723 17.98 9.15 -28.45
N LEU A 724 18.31 10.26 -27.79
CA LEU A 724 18.46 11.55 -28.46
C LEU A 724 19.61 11.54 -29.49
N GLY A 725 20.74 10.92 -29.15
CA GLY A 725 21.89 10.80 -30.05
C GLY A 725 21.58 10.01 -31.31
N ILE A 726 20.85 8.90 -31.19
CA ILE A 726 20.39 8.12 -32.35
C ILE A 726 19.37 8.91 -33.17
N LEU A 727 18.39 9.55 -32.53
CA LEU A 727 17.39 10.37 -33.23
C LEU A 727 18.05 11.51 -34.02
N ARG A 728 19.06 12.17 -33.44
CA ARG A 728 19.86 13.20 -34.12
C ARG A 728 20.71 12.63 -35.26
N LYS A 729 21.32 11.46 -35.08
CA LYS A 729 22.10 10.79 -36.13
C LYS A 729 21.27 10.51 -37.39
N TYR A 730 20.04 10.02 -37.23
CA TYR A 730 19.17 9.72 -38.36
C TYR A 730 18.54 10.96 -38.99
N GLY A 731 18.29 12.01 -38.20
CA GLY A 731 17.61 13.22 -38.67
C GLY A 731 16.09 13.14 -38.57
N SER A 732 15.44 14.30 -38.67
CA SER A 732 13.98 14.44 -38.61
C SER A 732 13.29 13.75 -39.80
N GLY A 733 12.24 12.97 -39.55
CA GLY A 733 11.46 12.25 -40.57
C GLY A 733 12.16 11.03 -41.18
N LYS A 734 13.08 10.39 -40.46
CA LYS A 734 13.91 9.28 -40.98
C LYS A 734 13.84 7.97 -40.20
N ILE A 735 13.36 7.98 -38.96
CA ILE A 735 13.32 6.80 -38.09
C ILE A 735 11.96 6.71 -37.40
N SER A 736 11.41 5.50 -37.30
CA SER A 736 10.19 5.24 -36.52
C SER A 736 10.48 5.11 -35.03
N ALA A 737 9.45 5.23 -34.19
CA ALA A 737 9.57 5.00 -32.75
C ALA A 737 10.07 3.59 -32.39
N ALA A 738 9.66 2.58 -33.16
CA ALA A 738 10.07 1.18 -32.93
C ALA A 738 11.54 0.95 -33.28
N GLU A 739 12.02 1.54 -34.38
CA GLU A 739 13.44 1.47 -34.76
C GLU A 739 14.31 2.23 -33.75
N LEU A 740 13.88 3.41 -33.31
CA LEU A 740 14.61 4.17 -32.30
C LEU A 740 14.73 3.40 -30.98
N GLU A 741 13.64 2.76 -30.53
CA GLU A 741 13.64 1.86 -29.36
C GLU A 741 14.68 0.74 -29.51
N GLU A 742 14.65 0.04 -30.65
CA GLU A 742 15.52 -1.10 -30.91
C GLU A 742 17.00 -0.71 -30.99
N GLN A 743 17.32 0.33 -31.75
CA GLN A 743 18.69 0.82 -31.89
C GLN A 743 19.25 1.33 -30.56
N SER A 744 18.42 2.02 -29.77
CA SER A 744 18.81 2.50 -28.45
C SER A 744 19.11 1.35 -27.48
N ALA A 745 18.29 0.31 -27.48
CA ALA A 745 18.52 -0.87 -26.64
C ALA A 745 19.79 -1.63 -27.04
N LEU A 746 20.05 -1.83 -28.34
CA LEU A 746 21.27 -2.48 -28.84
C LEU A 746 22.53 -1.68 -28.49
N LEU A 747 22.48 -0.35 -28.64
CA LEU A 747 23.58 0.53 -28.28
C LEU A 747 23.85 0.48 -26.77
N ALA A 748 22.81 0.53 -25.95
CA ALA A 748 22.92 0.44 -24.49
C ALA A 748 23.49 -0.93 -24.05
N GLU A 749 23.05 -2.03 -24.67
CA GLU A 749 23.59 -3.37 -24.41
C GLU A 749 25.09 -3.44 -24.72
N ARG A 750 25.50 -2.92 -25.88
CA ARG A 750 26.91 -2.84 -26.27
C ARG A 750 27.74 -2.00 -25.29
N MET A 751 27.22 -0.83 -24.88
CA MET A 751 27.87 -0.01 -23.85
C MET A 751 27.98 -0.74 -22.52
N SER A 752 26.96 -1.49 -22.13
CA SER A 752 26.96 -2.28 -20.90
C SER A 752 28.11 -3.28 -20.87
N ILE A 753 28.37 -3.92 -22.00
CA ILE A 753 29.48 -4.87 -22.18
C ILE A 753 30.84 -4.16 -22.18
N LEU A 754 30.97 -3.05 -22.91
CA LEU A 754 32.24 -2.31 -23.05
C LEU A 754 32.69 -1.64 -21.75
N PHE A 755 31.76 -1.12 -20.95
CA PHE A 755 32.06 -0.39 -19.72
C PHE A 755 31.82 -1.21 -18.44
N GLY A 756 31.48 -2.50 -18.58
CA GLY A 756 31.24 -3.40 -17.46
C GLY A 756 30.04 -2.96 -16.59
N LEU A 757 29.07 -2.26 -17.16
CA LEU A 757 27.85 -1.87 -16.45
C LEU A 757 27.03 -3.14 -16.18
N ASN A 758 26.83 -3.46 -14.92
CA ASN A 758 26.10 -4.63 -14.47
C ASN A 758 24.65 -4.28 -14.06
N ALA A 759 23.97 -3.46 -14.87
CA ALA A 759 22.60 -2.98 -14.63
C ALA A 759 21.66 -3.44 -15.76
N PRO A 760 20.92 -4.55 -15.58
CA PRO A 760 20.06 -5.13 -16.63
C PRO A 760 18.98 -4.20 -17.17
N GLU A 761 18.54 -3.22 -16.38
CA GLU A 761 17.58 -2.20 -16.79
C GLU A 761 18.14 -1.20 -17.82
N PHE A 762 19.45 -1.11 -17.97
CA PHE A 762 20.09 -0.12 -18.84
C PHE A 762 19.72 -0.30 -20.31
N PHE A 763 19.48 -1.53 -20.74
CA PHE A 763 19.07 -1.89 -22.10
C PHE A 763 17.62 -2.39 -22.18
N ASP A 764 16.78 -2.07 -21.18
CA ASP A 764 15.36 -2.44 -21.20
C ASP A 764 14.60 -1.63 -22.27
N LYS A 765 14.19 -2.33 -23.34
CA LYS A 765 13.38 -1.79 -24.45
C LYS A 765 12.14 -1.03 -23.97
N SER A 766 11.51 -1.43 -22.86
CA SER A 766 10.32 -0.76 -22.35
C SER A 766 10.60 0.64 -21.79
N LEU A 767 11.79 0.87 -21.22
CA LEU A 767 12.18 2.19 -20.72
C LEU A 767 12.40 3.18 -21.89
N PHE A 768 13.07 2.73 -22.96
CA PHE A 768 13.21 3.53 -24.19
C PHE A 768 11.85 3.84 -24.82
N ARG A 769 10.97 2.84 -24.95
CA ARG A 769 9.61 3.05 -25.48
C ARG A 769 8.85 4.12 -24.70
N ASN A 770 8.89 4.04 -23.37
CA ASN A 770 8.17 4.99 -22.52
C ASN A 770 8.76 6.40 -22.62
N PHE A 771 10.10 6.52 -22.71
CA PHE A 771 10.76 7.80 -22.93
C PHE A 771 10.37 8.43 -24.28
N ILE A 772 10.37 7.65 -25.36
CA ILE A 772 9.94 8.09 -26.70
C ILE A 772 8.47 8.54 -26.67
N ALA A 773 7.59 7.75 -26.06
CA ALA A 773 6.18 8.11 -25.93
C ALA A 773 5.97 9.39 -25.08
N ASN A 774 6.79 9.59 -24.05
CA ASN A 774 6.74 10.81 -23.24
C ASN A 774 7.19 12.04 -24.05
N MET A 775 8.24 11.93 -24.85
CA MET A 775 8.64 13.00 -25.78
C MET A 775 7.51 13.34 -26.77
N GLN A 776 6.78 12.34 -27.27
CA GLN A 776 5.61 12.55 -28.12
C GLN A 776 4.48 13.29 -27.39
N ASN A 777 4.15 12.86 -26.18
CA ASN A 777 3.09 13.47 -25.37
C ASN A 777 3.40 14.92 -24.99
N ASN A 778 4.68 15.26 -24.78
CA ASN A 778 5.12 16.62 -24.50
C ASN A 778 5.31 17.47 -25.77
N GLY A 779 5.03 16.93 -26.97
CA GLY A 779 5.19 17.63 -28.24
C GLY A 779 6.64 17.89 -28.65
N VAL A 780 7.61 17.24 -28.01
CA VAL A 780 9.05 17.39 -28.31
C VAL A 780 9.42 16.68 -29.61
N ILE A 781 8.75 15.57 -29.89
CA ILE A 781 8.80 14.88 -31.18
C ILE A 781 7.37 14.63 -31.67
N THR A 782 7.14 14.71 -32.97
CA THR A 782 5.86 14.39 -33.61
C THR A 782 6.06 13.23 -34.58
N THR A 783 4.98 12.77 -35.21
CA THR A 783 5.02 11.70 -36.21
C THR A 783 4.44 12.22 -37.52
N ASP A 784 5.10 11.97 -38.64
CA ASP A 784 4.58 12.29 -39.97
C ASP A 784 3.53 11.26 -40.45
N ASP A 785 2.99 11.48 -41.66
CA ASP A 785 2.00 10.59 -42.30
C ASP A 785 2.52 9.15 -42.53
N ASN A 786 3.85 8.96 -42.56
CA ASN A 786 4.49 7.66 -42.75
C ASN A 786 4.82 6.97 -41.41
N GLY A 787 4.50 7.56 -40.27
CA GLY A 787 4.86 6.98 -38.97
C GLY A 787 6.29 7.29 -38.51
N LEU A 788 7.01 8.20 -39.18
CA LEU A 788 8.39 8.58 -38.87
C LEU A 788 8.44 9.76 -37.91
N LEU A 789 9.43 9.75 -37.01
CA LEU A 789 9.59 10.76 -35.98
C LEU A 789 10.17 12.06 -36.53
N CYS A 790 9.46 13.16 -36.30
CA CYS A 790 9.87 14.51 -36.64
C CYS A 790 10.18 15.33 -35.37
N TYR A 791 11.15 16.22 -35.47
CA TYR A 791 11.47 17.20 -34.42
C TYR A 791 11.94 18.52 -35.05
N GLY A 792 11.80 19.60 -34.29
CA GLY A 792 12.28 20.95 -34.67
C GLY A 792 13.60 21.33 -33.99
N GLU A 793 14.10 22.53 -34.31
CA GLU A 793 15.40 23.05 -33.82
C GLU A 793 15.52 23.08 -32.29
N GLY A 794 14.41 23.25 -31.56
CA GLY A 794 14.41 23.24 -30.09
C GLY A 794 14.89 21.93 -29.47
N LEU A 795 14.84 20.80 -30.19
CA LEU A 795 15.42 19.54 -29.72
C LEU A 795 16.95 19.58 -29.74
N ASP A 796 17.55 20.22 -30.74
CA ASP A 796 19.00 20.32 -30.85
C ASP A 796 19.60 21.15 -29.71
N GLU A 797 18.94 22.27 -29.35
CA GLU A 797 19.33 23.09 -28.19
C GLU A 797 19.25 22.30 -26.87
N VAL A 798 18.15 21.59 -26.64
CA VAL A 798 17.96 20.76 -25.44
C VAL A 798 18.96 19.59 -25.40
N ALA A 799 19.23 18.96 -26.55
CA ALA A 799 20.21 17.88 -26.64
C ALA A 799 21.65 18.35 -26.44
N ASP A 800 21.97 19.60 -26.81
CA ASP A 800 23.27 20.20 -26.58
C ASP A 800 23.44 20.65 -25.12
N ASP A 801 22.39 21.18 -24.50
CA ASP A 801 22.34 21.45 -23.05
C ASP A 801 22.43 20.15 -22.22
N ALA A 802 21.82 19.05 -22.68
CA ALA A 802 21.91 17.74 -22.02
C ALA A 802 23.34 17.19 -21.96
N ARG A 803 24.27 17.70 -22.79
CA ARG A 803 25.70 17.36 -22.71
C ARG A 803 26.34 17.80 -21.39
N LEU A 804 25.73 18.73 -20.66
CA LEU A 804 26.22 19.20 -19.36
C LEU A 804 26.14 18.12 -18.27
N VAL A 805 25.23 17.16 -18.43
CA VAL A 805 24.90 16.15 -17.42
C VAL A 805 25.79 14.89 -17.50
N LEU A 806 26.48 14.67 -18.63
CA LEU A 806 27.30 13.46 -18.87
C LEU A 806 28.79 13.80 -18.95
N SER A 807 29.62 12.98 -18.30
CA SER A 807 31.09 13.09 -18.40
C SER A 807 31.58 13.12 -19.86
N VAL A 808 32.67 13.84 -20.11
CA VAL A 808 33.30 13.94 -21.46
C VAL A 808 33.58 12.56 -22.05
N GLU A 809 34.12 11.64 -21.25
CA GLU A 809 34.47 10.28 -21.63
C GLU A 809 33.24 9.47 -22.07
N LYS A 810 32.14 9.59 -21.32
CA LYS A 810 30.87 8.90 -21.65
C LYS A 810 30.21 9.49 -22.89
N ARG A 811 30.28 10.82 -23.07
CA ARG A 811 29.81 11.46 -24.30
C ARG A 811 30.62 11.01 -25.51
N GLN A 812 31.94 10.96 -25.39
CA GLN A 812 32.81 10.44 -26.46
C GLN A 812 32.55 8.97 -26.74
N ALA A 813 32.32 8.14 -25.71
CA ALA A 813 31.93 6.75 -25.89
C ALA A 813 30.60 6.61 -26.64
N ILE A 814 29.56 7.35 -26.24
CA ILE A 814 28.27 7.34 -26.92
C ILE A 814 28.43 7.82 -28.37
N GLN A 815 29.20 8.89 -28.60
CA GLN A 815 29.47 9.40 -29.96
C GLN A 815 30.26 8.41 -30.82
N GLN A 816 31.32 7.80 -30.30
CA GLN A 816 32.10 6.80 -31.03
C GLN A 816 31.24 5.60 -31.40
N VAL A 817 30.44 5.07 -30.45
CA VAL A 817 29.63 3.88 -30.72
C VAL A 817 28.43 4.20 -31.62
N THR A 818 27.84 5.40 -31.52
CA THR A 818 26.82 5.86 -32.49
C THR A 818 27.39 6.07 -33.89
N MET A 819 28.64 6.55 -34.03
CA MET A 819 29.32 6.73 -35.33
C MET A 819 29.81 5.41 -35.96
N LEU A 820 30.13 4.39 -35.16
CA LEU A 820 30.64 3.09 -35.63
C LEU A 820 29.61 2.20 -36.36
N GLY A 821 28.33 2.57 -36.35
CA GLY A 821 27.28 1.92 -37.14
C GLY A 821 27.02 2.64 -38.47
N ALA A 822 28.09 3.01 -39.19
CA ALA A 822 28.05 3.62 -40.52
C ALA A 822 28.57 2.62 -41.55
#